data_AF-B4VY32-F1
#
_entry.id   AF-B4VY32-F1
#
_cell.length_a   1.000
_cell.length_b   1.000
_cell.length_c   1.000
_cell.angle_alpha   90.00
_cell.angle_beta   90.00
_cell.angle_gamma   90.00
#
_symmetry.space_group_name_H-M   'P 1'
#
loop_
_entity.id
_entity.type
_entity.pdbx_description
1 polymer ?
#
loop_
_entity_poly.entity_id
_entity_poly.type
_entity_poly.pdbx_seq_one_letter_code
_entity_poly.pdbx_strand_id
1 'polypeptide(L)'
;MTNDYHVGGSLPPNATSYVIRSADKKLYEGLKAGEFCYILNSRQMGKSSLRVHTQKRLEAEGIVCAVVDLTRIGRQANEQQWYKGIALRLVSELRLANRVKWKLWWDEHDSLSPVQRLGEFIEAVVLDIIPQNLVIFIDEIDSTLNLSFPTDDFFALIRAYYNGRDTKKRYQRLTFALLGVASPSDLIQDKTKTPFNIGKAIELQGFKLDEALILTQGFEGKVQHPRKVLESILYWTAGQPFLTQKLCHLVQRFCDSSLDRMIKNSGLSQGIDSRDNFIGKTLGISQAGWLPLERVSRSVIEKISRTNNERELVKQIVRSQILVNWEFTDHPEHLRTIRDRILLSHHGSIPLLRLYQQILHRGEIPTDESHTQQELLLSGLVVQRQGKLRVHNPIYQSIFNRQWVKSQLPAQNEHSVKTPAWTIPILSGVVSVVVIGVRSLGLLQGLELQALDGLIRLRPTEAVDSRLLLVKITEADINQYRYPLSDDILVQLLQKLESMQPRVIGLDIYRDNPIHYRDRTITSSVDLPTYLRQTNQVIHICKVSSESDQGTASFPDIPWQNLGFSNVLVDSQNTETGPLRRQLLYQKVPSISPCPTPYALNVQLAFRYLAAETILPKFTAKNGNLQLKDVIFTDLNPRAGGYQRYDFRGQQILLNYRAAQPIAQSVTLTEVLQNQINPQWVKNRVILIGVTATSIKDSFSTPYGEMRGLEIQAHGVSQILSAVLDQRPLIQPGNFWSEVLWICGCSFIGGVLVQLIPKHPYQILALCTALVLLSGLSLILLIHGYWIPLIPSAIALVCSKGTLALYSFVVREP
;
A
#
# COMPACT_ATOMS: atom_id res chain seq x y z
N MET A 1 -55.74 -35.04 -3.64
CA MET A 1 -54.85 -33.88 -3.40
C MET A 1 -53.52 -34.22 -4.05
N THR A 2 -53.07 -33.45 -5.04
CA THR A 2 -51.78 -33.69 -5.69
C THR A 2 -50.68 -33.44 -4.67
N ASN A 3 -49.86 -34.48 -4.41
CA ASN A 3 -48.70 -34.36 -3.55
C ASN A 3 -47.60 -33.63 -4.34
N ASP A 4 -47.64 -32.30 -4.26
CA ASP A 4 -46.73 -31.43 -5.00
C ASP A 4 -45.49 -31.11 -4.14
N TYR A 5 -44.32 -31.47 -4.66
CA TYR A 5 -43.04 -31.05 -4.08
C TYR A 5 -42.84 -29.55 -4.33
N HIS A 6 -42.42 -28.84 -3.28
CA HIS A 6 -42.22 -27.40 -3.34
C HIS A 6 -40.72 -27.07 -3.47
N VAL A 7 -40.32 -26.52 -4.61
CA VAL A 7 -38.92 -26.19 -4.90
C VAL A 7 -38.71 -24.67 -4.80
N GLY A 8 -38.02 -24.25 -3.73
CA GLY A 8 -37.78 -22.84 -3.42
C GLY A 8 -38.77 -22.27 -2.39
N GLY A 9 -38.39 -21.19 -1.72
CA GLY A 9 -39.20 -20.57 -0.66
C GLY A 9 -39.39 -21.44 0.59
N SER A 10 -40.19 -20.95 1.55
CA SER A 10 -40.61 -21.71 2.73
C SER A 10 -41.81 -22.61 2.40
N LEU A 11 -41.83 -23.83 2.92
CA LEU A 11 -43.02 -24.68 2.82
C LEU A 11 -44.13 -24.13 3.72
N PRO A 12 -45.38 -24.02 3.21
CA PRO A 12 -46.50 -23.60 4.03
C PRO A 12 -46.87 -24.68 5.05
N PRO A 13 -47.54 -24.32 6.16
CA PRO A 13 -47.80 -25.25 7.26
C PRO A 13 -48.69 -26.46 6.93
N ASN A 14 -49.38 -26.45 5.79
CA ASN A 14 -50.24 -27.52 5.29
C ASN A 14 -49.56 -28.38 4.20
N ALA A 15 -48.29 -28.13 3.90
CA ALA A 15 -47.58 -28.91 2.89
C ALA A 15 -47.38 -30.37 3.33
N THR A 16 -47.94 -31.31 2.57
CA THR A 16 -47.79 -32.76 2.81
C THR A 16 -46.37 -33.26 2.59
N SER A 17 -45.53 -32.49 1.89
CA SER A 17 -44.12 -32.76 1.65
C SER A 17 -43.18 -32.22 2.73
N TYR A 18 -43.68 -31.64 3.83
CA TYR A 18 -42.82 -31.18 4.93
C TYR A 18 -42.28 -32.36 5.75
N VAL A 19 -40.96 -32.41 5.90
CA VAL A 19 -40.26 -33.44 6.68
C VAL A 19 -39.96 -32.91 8.08
N ILE A 20 -40.53 -33.55 9.09
CA ILE A 20 -40.29 -33.24 10.50
C ILE A 20 -38.93 -33.80 10.90
N ARG A 21 -38.03 -32.95 11.41
CA ARG A 21 -36.69 -33.33 11.87
C ARG A 21 -36.59 -33.28 13.39
N SER A 22 -35.49 -33.79 13.94
CA SER A 22 -35.16 -33.58 15.36
C SER A 22 -35.07 -32.09 15.74
N ALA A 23 -34.68 -31.22 14.78
CA ALA A 23 -34.57 -29.78 15.00
C ALA A 23 -35.93 -29.12 15.28
N ASP A 24 -37.01 -29.61 14.66
CA ASP A 24 -38.38 -29.14 14.88
C ASP A 24 -38.80 -29.26 16.33
N LYS A 25 -38.56 -30.44 16.91
CA LYS A 25 -38.84 -30.70 18.33
C LYS A 25 -37.98 -29.80 19.23
N LYS A 26 -36.66 -29.74 18.98
CA LYS A 26 -35.72 -28.96 19.80
C LYS A 26 -36.02 -27.46 19.80
N LEU A 27 -36.29 -26.88 18.64
CA LEU A 27 -36.62 -25.45 18.54
C LEU A 27 -37.94 -25.15 19.26
N TYR A 28 -38.97 -25.93 18.97
CA TYR A 28 -40.28 -25.73 19.57
C TYR A 28 -40.24 -25.87 21.11
N GLU A 29 -39.62 -26.93 21.64
CA GLU A 29 -39.50 -27.13 23.08
C GLU A 29 -38.66 -26.04 23.75
N GLY A 30 -37.55 -25.62 23.11
CA GLY A 30 -36.72 -24.54 23.62
C GLY A 30 -37.47 -23.21 23.70
N LEU A 31 -38.14 -22.82 22.62
CA LEU A 31 -38.92 -21.57 22.60
C LEU A 31 -40.12 -21.60 23.56
N LYS A 32 -40.78 -22.76 23.72
CA LYS A 32 -41.86 -22.95 24.70
C LYS A 32 -41.36 -22.86 26.14
N ALA A 33 -40.13 -23.33 26.41
CA ALA A 33 -39.46 -23.16 27.70
C ALA A 33 -38.90 -21.75 27.92
N GLY A 34 -39.05 -20.85 26.94
CA GLY A 34 -38.53 -19.50 26.96
C GLY A 34 -37.04 -19.39 26.66
N GLU A 35 -36.37 -20.44 26.20
CA GLU A 35 -34.94 -20.42 25.89
C GLU A 35 -34.64 -19.52 24.67
N PHE A 36 -33.58 -18.72 24.76
CA PHE A 36 -33.07 -17.98 23.60
C PHE A 36 -32.47 -18.97 22.60
N CYS A 37 -33.06 -19.13 21.42
CA CYS A 37 -32.62 -20.12 20.42
C CYS A 37 -32.04 -19.43 19.18
N TYR A 38 -31.04 -20.05 18.53
CA TYR A 38 -30.55 -19.55 17.25
C TYR A 38 -30.27 -20.66 16.23
N ILE A 39 -30.57 -20.38 14.98
CA ILE A 39 -30.38 -21.25 13.82
C ILE A 39 -29.51 -20.53 12.80
N LEU A 40 -28.21 -20.76 12.92
CA LEU A 40 -27.17 -20.17 12.09
C LEU A 40 -26.59 -21.26 11.19
N ASN A 41 -27.02 -21.29 9.92
CA ASN A 41 -26.66 -22.36 8.99
C ASN A 41 -26.72 -21.88 7.53
N SER A 42 -26.13 -22.65 6.61
CA SER A 42 -26.09 -22.33 5.17
C SER A 42 -27.49 -22.12 4.57
N ARG A 43 -27.54 -21.48 3.40
CA ARG A 43 -28.78 -21.31 2.63
C ARG A 43 -29.39 -22.66 2.29
N GLN A 44 -30.71 -22.67 2.07
CA GLN A 44 -31.46 -23.83 1.59
C GLN A 44 -31.46 -25.07 2.53
N MET A 45 -31.26 -24.88 3.84
CA MET A 45 -31.37 -25.92 4.88
C MET A 45 -32.76 -26.00 5.55
N GLY A 46 -33.75 -25.31 5.01
CA GLY A 46 -35.13 -25.31 5.54
C GLY A 46 -35.31 -24.52 6.84
N LYS A 47 -34.51 -23.45 7.05
CA LYS A 47 -34.63 -22.54 8.22
C LYS A 47 -36.01 -21.87 8.27
N SER A 48 -36.42 -21.23 7.18
CA SER A 48 -37.68 -20.49 7.10
C SER A 48 -38.89 -21.42 7.22
N SER A 49 -38.85 -22.62 6.62
CA SER A 49 -39.91 -23.63 6.80
C SER A 49 -40.00 -24.07 8.27
N LEU A 50 -38.86 -24.36 8.92
CA LEU A 50 -38.83 -24.70 10.34
C LEU A 50 -39.44 -23.59 11.21
N ARG A 51 -39.12 -22.32 10.92
CA ARG A 51 -39.71 -21.16 11.60
C ARG A 51 -41.23 -21.13 11.43
N VAL A 52 -41.72 -21.21 10.20
CA VAL A 52 -43.16 -21.16 9.87
C VAL A 52 -43.95 -22.26 10.57
N HIS A 53 -43.43 -23.49 10.57
CA HIS A 53 -44.08 -24.62 11.26
C HIS A 53 -44.04 -24.48 12.78
N THR A 54 -42.91 -24.03 13.33
CA THR A 54 -42.77 -23.81 14.78
C THR A 54 -43.66 -22.68 15.26
N GLN A 55 -43.71 -21.57 14.53
CA GLN A 55 -44.59 -20.44 14.78
C GLN A 55 -46.06 -20.90 14.85
N LYS A 56 -46.56 -21.60 13.84
CA LYS A 56 -47.95 -22.08 13.84
C LYS A 56 -48.24 -23.01 15.02
N ARG A 57 -47.27 -23.85 15.40
CA ARG A 57 -47.41 -24.76 16.55
C ARG A 57 -47.45 -24.01 17.88
N LEU A 58 -46.66 -22.95 18.04
CA LEU A 58 -46.68 -22.08 19.22
C LEU A 58 -47.99 -21.27 19.29
N GLU A 59 -48.44 -20.72 18.16
CA GLU A 59 -49.71 -19.99 18.05
C GLU A 59 -50.92 -20.86 18.40
N ALA A 60 -50.91 -22.14 18.00
CA ALA A 60 -51.95 -23.10 18.35
C ALA A 60 -52.06 -23.35 19.88
N GLU A 61 -51.00 -23.06 20.63
CA GLU A 61 -50.98 -23.16 22.11
C GLU A 61 -51.16 -21.80 22.81
N GLY A 62 -51.55 -20.77 22.06
CA GLY A 62 -51.83 -19.44 22.60
C GLY A 62 -50.60 -18.56 22.84
N ILE A 63 -49.42 -18.95 22.33
CA ILE A 63 -48.22 -18.12 22.35
C ILE A 63 -48.26 -17.16 21.16
N VAL A 64 -48.11 -15.86 21.41
CA VAL A 64 -48.09 -14.83 20.37
C VAL A 64 -46.71 -14.83 19.71
N CYS A 65 -46.67 -14.76 18.38
CA CYS A 65 -45.42 -14.74 17.61
C CYS A 65 -45.33 -13.47 16.77
N ALA A 66 -44.12 -12.91 16.65
CA ALA A 66 -43.80 -11.82 15.73
C ALA A 66 -42.56 -12.17 14.89
N VAL A 67 -42.55 -11.77 13.62
CA VAL A 67 -41.42 -12.03 12.72
C VAL A 67 -40.82 -10.72 12.21
N VAL A 68 -39.58 -10.46 12.59
CA VAL A 68 -38.80 -9.33 12.11
C VAL A 68 -37.83 -9.84 11.05
N ASP A 69 -38.23 -9.69 9.78
CA ASP A 69 -37.36 -9.93 8.63
C ASP A 69 -36.49 -8.69 8.35
N LEU A 70 -35.20 -8.80 8.68
CA LEU A 70 -34.26 -7.68 8.59
C LEU A 70 -33.94 -7.26 7.16
N THR A 71 -34.13 -8.14 6.17
CA THR A 71 -33.89 -7.78 4.76
C THR A 71 -34.84 -6.67 4.30
N ARG A 72 -36.05 -6.62 4.87
CA ARG A 72 -37.11 -5.66 4.52
C ARG A 72 -36.90 -4.26 5.09
N ILE A 73 -35.85 -4.06 5.87
CA ILE A 73 -35.47 -2.75 6.43
C ILE A 73 -34.51 -2.01 5.46
N GLY A 74 -33.78 -2.77 4.63
CA GLY A 74 -32.88 -2.24 3.61
C GLY A 74 -31.43 -2.10 4.09
N ARG A 75 -30.48 -2.33 3.18
CA ARG A 75 -29.03 -2.32 3.47
C ARG A 75 -28.43 -0.92 3.66
N GLN A 76 -29.10 0.12 3.17
CA GLN A 76 -28.64 1.51 3.24
C GLN A 76 -29.29 2.30 4.40
N ALA A 77 -30.04 1.63 5.27
CA ALA A 77 -30.64 2.28 6.43
C ALA A 77 -29.55 2.77 7.38
N ASN A 78 -29.66 4.01 7.85
CA ASN A 78 -28.85 4.47 8.97
C ASN A 78 -29.33 3.85 10.29
N GLU A 79 -28.56 4.02 11.37
CA GLU A 79 -28.85 3.41 12.66
C GLU A 79 -30.27 3.71 13.17
N GLN A 80 -30.70 4.97 13.15
CA GLN A 80 -32.05 5.37 13.58
C GLN A 80 -33.15 4.72 12.75
N GLN A 81 -33.02 4.74 11.42
CA GLN A 81 -33.97 4.13 10.49
C GLN A 81 -34.05 2.62 10.68
N TRP A 82 -32.93 1.98 11.01
CA TRP A 82 -32.86 0.54 11.21
C TRP A 82 -33.63 0.11 12.47
N TYR A 83 -33.36 0.73 13.63
CA TYR A 83 -34.10 0.45 14.87
C TYR A 83 -35.59 0.82 14.77
N LYS A 84 -35.92 1.96 14.13
CA LYS A 84 -37.32 2.33 13.82
C LYS A 84 -37.98 1.31 12.90
N GLY A 85 -37.24 0.76 11.95
CA GLY A 85 -37.67 -0.32 11.06
C GLY A 85 -38.03 -1.60 11.81
N ILE A 86 -37.22 -2.01 12.79
CA ILE A 86 -37.53 -3.16 13.67
C ILE A 86 -38.84 -2.92 14.43
N ALA A 87 -38.98 -1.75 15.07
CA ALA A 87 -40.19 -1.39 15.80
C ALA A 87 -41.43 -1.38 14.89
N LEU A 88 -41.32 -0.82 13.69
CA LEU A 88 -42.39 -0.84 12.69
C LEU A 88 -42.81 -2.27 12.31
N ARG A 89 -41.86 -3.20 12.16
CA ARG A 89 -42.17 -4.61 11.90
C ARG A 89 -42.91 -5.25 13.06
N LEU A 90 -42.47 -5.02 14.30
CA LEU A 90 -43.19 -5.49 15.48
C LEU A 90 -44.62 -4.95 15.54
N VAL A 91 -44.82 -3.66 15.26
CA VAL A 91 -46.16 -3.04 15.20
C VAL A 91 -47.04 -3.72 14.15
N SER A 92 -46.50 -4.00 12.97
CA SER A 92 -47.21 -4.63 11.87
C SER A 92 -47.59 -6.07 12.19
N GLU A 93 -46.63 -6.88 12.63
CA GLU A 93 -46.82 -8.31 12.91
C GLU A 93 -47.77 -8.54 14.10
N LEU A 94 -47.64 -7.73 15.16
CA LEU A 94 -48.49 -7.80 16.35
C LEU A 94 -49.80 -7.02 16.21
N ARG A 95 -50.07 -6.43 15.04
CA ARG A 95 -51.28 -5.65 14.73
C ARG A 95 -51.55 -4.52 15.74
N LEU A 96 -50.49 -3.84 16.18
CA LEU A 96 -50.54 -2.78 17.18
C LEU A 96 -50.90 -1.40 16.61
N ALA A 97 -50.90 -1.24 15.28
CA ALA A 97 -51.07 0.04 14.60
C ALA A 97 -52.36 0.79 14.99
N ASN A 98 -53.45 0.05 15.28
CA ASN A 98 -54.73 0.61 15.70
C ASN A 98 -54.90 0.67 17.22
N ARG A 99 -53.97 0.11 17.99
CA ARG A 99 -54.01 0.06 19.46
C ARG A 99 -53.13 1.14 20.10
N VAL A 100 -52.12 1.62 19.37
CA VAL A 100 -51.18 2.64 19.84
C VAL A 100 -50.88 3.61 18.70
N LYS A 101 -50.82 4.90 19.03
CA LYS A 101 -50.24 5.92 18.15
C LYS A 101 -48.71 5.78 18.14
N TRP A 102 -48.21 4.66 17.62
CA TRP A 102 -46.80 4.27 17.75
C TRP A 102 -45.83 5.29 17.13
N LYS A 103 -46.23 5.97 16.04
CA LYS A 103 -45.43 7.05 15.43
C LYS A 103 -45.22 8.20 16.41
N LEU A 104 -46.29 8.66 17.04
CA LEU A 104 -46.25 9.72 18.04
C LEU A 104 -45.38 9.30 19.23
N TRP A 105 -45.60 8.09 19.77
CA TRP A 105 -44.79 7.56 20.87
C TRP A 105 -43.30 7.51 20.51
N TRP A 106 -42.96 7.04 19.30
CA TRP A 106 -41.57 6.92 18.86
C TRP A 106 -40.89 8.28 18.70
N ASP A 107 -41.61 9.28 18.20
CA ASP A 107 -41.10 10.62 17.95
C ASP A 107 -41.02 11.42 19.28
N GLU A 108 -41.89 11.17 20.27
CA GLU A 108 -41.80 11.77 21.62
C GLU A 108 -40.57 11.30 22.42
N HIS A 109 -40.03 10.12 22.11
CA HIS A 109 -38.84 9.55 22.77
C HIS A 109 -37.56 9.80 21.96
N ASP A 110 -37.49 10.87 21.17
CA ASP A 110 -36.35 11.14 20.29
C ASP A 110 -35.03 11.41 21.02
N SER A 111 -35.09 11.76 22.30
CA SER A 111 -33.93 11.98 23.17
C SER A 111 -33.19 10.69 23.56
N LEU A 112 -33.84 9.51 23.45
CA LEU A 112 -33.20 8.22 23.72
C LEU A 112 -32.34 7.77 22.55
N SER A 113 -31.23 7.08 22.86
CA SER A 113 -30.45 6.40 21.83
C SER A 113 -31.32 5.38 21.08
N PRO A 114 -31.03 5.08 19.80
CA PRO A 114 -31.90 4.23 18.98
C PRO A 114 -32.17 2.85 19.59
N VAL A 115 -31.15 2.23 20.19
CA VAL A 115 -31.27 0.93 20.88
C VAL A 115 -32.09 1.02 22.17
N GLN A 116 -31.88 2.07 22.97
CA GLN A 116 -32.67 2.29 24.20
C GLN A 116 -34.13 2.54 23.86
N ARG A 117 -34.40 3.30 22.79
CA ARG A 117 -35.76 3.57 22.32
C ARG A 117 -36.47 2.31 21.86
N LEU A 118 -35.79 1.43 21.11
CA LEU A 118 -36.34 0.12 20.77
C LEU A 118 -36.59 -0.73 22.02
N GLY A 119 -35.65 -0.70 22.98
CA GLY A 119 -35.81 -1.36 24.28
C GLY A 119 -37.08 -0.90 24.99
N GLU A 120 -37.18 0.40 25.27
CA GLU A 120 -38.32 0.97 25.95
C GLU A 120 -39.64 0.72 25.19
N PHE A 121 -39.61 0.73 23.86
CA PHE A 121 -40.79 0.40 23.05
C PHE A 121 -41.26 -1.04 23.28
N ILE A 122 -40.34 -2.01 23.29
CA ILE A 122 -40.68 -3.40 23.56
C ILE A 122 -41.22 -3.56 24.99
N GLU A 123 -40.59 -2.91 25.97
CA GLU A 123 -40.97 -3.04 27.38
C GLU A 123 -42.28 -2.32 27.74
N ALA A 124 -42.39 -1.03 27.44
CA ALA A 124 -43.49 -0.17 27.86
C ALA A 124 -44.72 -0.29 26.95
N VAL A 125 -44.55 -0.70 25.69
CA VAL A 125 -45.66 -0.78 24.72
C VAL A 125 -45.98 -2.22 24.36
N VAL A 126 -45.01 -2.97 23.83
CA VAL A 126 -45.28 -4.31 23.29
C VAL A 126 -45.69 -5.28 24.41
N LEU A 127 -44.90 -5.35 25.50
CA LEU A 127 -45.18 -6.28 26.61
C LEU A 127 -46.36 -5.85 27.50
N ASP A 128 -46.77 -4.59 27.43
CA ASP A 128 -47.95 -4.08 28.14
C ASP A 128 -49.24 -4.49 27.43
N ILE A 129 -49.27 -4.36 26.11
CA ILE A 129 -50.45 -4.67 25.29
C ILE A 129 -50.62 -6.17 25.04
N ILE A 130 -49.50 -6.91 25.01
CA ILE A 130 -49.49 -8.37 24.83
C ILE A 130 -49.23 -9.03 26.19
N PRO A 131 -50.28 -9.44 26.93
CA PRO A 131 -50.12 -10.11 28.22
C PRO A 131 -49.70 -11.58 28.11
N GLN A 132 -49.85 -12.20 26.93
CA GLN A 132 -49.46 -13.60 26.68
C GLN A 132 -47.94 -13.77 26.59
N ASN A 133 -47.48 -15.02 26.51
CA ASN A 133 -46.10 -15.32 26.11
C ASN A 133 -45.87 -14.87 24.67
N LEU A 134 -44.75 -14.19 24.43
CA LEU A 134 -44.38 -13.58 23.16
C LEU A 134 -43.04 -14.15 22.68
N VAL A 135 -43.04 -14.68 21.46
CA VAL A 135 -41.83 -15.11 20.76
C VAL A 135 -41.56 -14.16 19.58
N ILE A 136 -40.39 -13.53 19.58
CA ILE A 136 -39.92 -12.67 18.49
C ILE A 136 -38.87 -13.43 17.69
N PHE A 137 -39.20 -13.78 16.45
CA PHE A 137 -38.28 -14.33 15.47
C PHE A 137 -37.58 -13.20 14.73
N ILE A 138 -36.25 -13.16 14.79
CA ILE A 138 -35.42 -12.28 13.97
C ILE A 138 -34.89 -13.13 12.81
N ASP A 139 -35.41 -12.88 11.61
CA ASP A 139 -35.06 -13.64 10.40
C ASP A 139 -34.04 -12.86 9.56
N GLU A 140 -33.24 -13.61 8.78
CA GLU A 140 -32.15 -13.07 7.95
C GLU A 140 -31.16 -12.18 8.73
N ILE A 141 -30.71 -12.65 9.90
CA ILE A 141 -29.76 -11.94 10.77
C ILE A 141 -28.44 -11.60 10.07
N ASP A 142 -28.04 -12.35 9.02
CA ASP A 142 -26.88 -12.04 8.18
C ASP A 142 -26.99 -10.70 7.43
N SER A 143 -28.19 -10.09 7.39
CA SER A 143 -28.37 -8.72 6.89
C SER A 143 -27.60 -7.69 7.72
N THR A 144 -27.31 -7.95 9.00
CA THR A 144 -26.58 -7.01 9.86
C THR A 144 -25.11 -6.88 9.48
N LEU A 145 -24.52 -7.91 8.85
CA LEU A 145 -23.12 -7.93 8.43
C LEU A 145 -22.77 -6.88 7.36
N ASN A 146 -23.78 -6.35 6.67
CA ASN A 146 -23.62 -5.40 5.57
C ASN A 146 -24.07 -3.98 5.93
N LEU A 147 -24.35 -3.69 7.21
CA LEU A 147 -24.73 -2.36 7.66
C LEU A 147 -23.49 -1.48 7.86
N SER A 148 -23.66 -0.17 7.68
CA SER A 148 -22.58 0.82 7.82
C SER A 148 -22.27 1.20 9.28
N PHE A 149 -22.93 0.59 10.26
CA PHE A 149 -22.80 0.87 11.68
C PHE A 149 -22.77 -0.44 12.51
N PRO A 150 -22.13 -0.46 13.69
CA PRO A 150 -22.05 -1.65 14.53
C PRO A 150 -23.42 -2.03 15.12
N THR A 151 -23.69 -3.33 15.24
CA THR A 151 -24.96 -3.86 15.76
C THR A 151 -24.83 -4.58 17.10
N ASP A 152 -23.66 -4.52 17.74
CA ASP A 152 -23.39 -5.16 19.03
C ASP A 152 -24.40 -4.74 20.12
N ASP A 153 -24.85 -3.49 20.11
CA ASP A 153 -25.83 -2.98 21.09
C ASP A 153 -27.21 -3.62 20.93
N PHE A 154 -27.62 -3.99 19.72
CA PHE A 154 -28.85 -4.75 19.49
C PHE A 154 -28.79 -6.14 20.13
N PHE A 155 -27.65 -6.82 19.99
CA PHE A 155 -27.43 -8.12 20.62
C PHE A 155 -27.31 -8.01 22.15
N ALA A 156 -26.70 -6.93 22.65
CA ALA A 156 -26.65 -6.61 24.07
C ALA A 156 -28.04 -6.37 24.65
N LEU A 157 -28.95 -5.73 23.90
CA LEU A 157 -30.35 -5.54 24.30
C LEU A 157 -31.09 -6.88 24.46
N ILE A 158 -30.93 -7.82 23.52
CA ILE A 158 -31.52 -9.16 23.63
C ILE A 158 -30.99 -9.88 24.88
N ARG A 159 -29.67 -9.80 25.12
CA ARG A 159 -29.05 -10.37 26.32
C ARG A 159 -29.56 -9.73 27.60
N ALA A 160 -29.78 -8.41 27.60
CA ALA A 160 -30.32 -7.68 28.75
C ALA A 160 -31.72 -8.17 29.13
N TYR A 161 -32.60 -8.42 28.15
CA TYR A 161 -33.92 -9.00 28.40
C TYR A 161 -33.85 -10.40 29.01
N TYR A 162 -32.97 -11.25 28.49
CA TYR A 162 -32.80 -12.61 29.01
C TYR A 162 -32.29 -12.60 30.45
N ASN A 163 -31.26 -11.80 30.74
CA ASN A 163 -30.67 -11.70 32.08
C ASN A 163 -31.62 -11.03 33.08
N GLY A 164 -32.46 -10.09 32.64
CA GLY A 164 -33.41 -9.39 33.50
C GLY A 164 -34.63 -10.22 33.91
N ARG A 165 -34.75 -11.49 33.49
CA ARG A 165 -35.89 -12.36 33.82
C ARG A 165 -36.02 -12.67 35.30
N ASP A 166 -34.93 -12.60 36.05
CA ASP A 166 -34.92 -12.80 37.50
C ASP A 166 -35.46 -11.59 38.26
N THR A 167 -35.32 -10.38 37.69
CA THR A 167 -35.69 -9.12 38.34
C THR A 167 -37.05 -8.60 37.88
N LYS A 168 -37.37 -8.74 36.59
CA LYS A 168 -38.62 -8.25 35.99
C LYS A 168 -39.44 -9.42 35.44
N LYS A 169 -40.53 -9.77 36.15
CA LYS A 169 -41.46 -10.85 35.76
C LYS A 169 -42.00 -10.71 34.33
N ARG A 170 -42.14 -9.47 33.82
CA ARG A 170 -42.59 -9.21 32.44
C ARG A 170 -41.65 -9.82 31.38
N TYR A 171 -40.34 -9.89 31.65
CA TYR A 171 -39.36 -10.44 30.69
C TYR A 171 -39.41 -11.96 30.58
N GLN A 172 -39.95 -12.66 31.57
CA GLN A 172 -40.13 -14.12 31.52
C GLN A 172 -41.07 -14.56 30.38
N ARG A 173 -41.96 -13.64 29.94
CA ARG A 173 -42.88 -13.86 28.82
C ARG A 173 -42.26 -13.57 27.45
N LEU A 174 -41.10 -12.93 27.39
CA LEU A 174 -40.47 -12.51 26.13
C LEU A 174 -39.33 -13.46 25.75
N THR A 175 -39.42 -14.06 24.56
CA THR A 175 -38.39 -14.98 24.04
C THR A 175 -37.97 -14.56 22.64
N PHE A 176 -36.68 -14.68 22.34
CA PHE A 176 -36.12 -14.38 21.03
C PHE A 176 -35.64 -15.64 20.32
N ALA A 177 -35.76 -15.65 18.99
CA ALA A 177 -35.17 -16.67 18.12
C ALA A 177 -34.43 -16.00 16.97
N LEU A 178 -33.14 -16.29 16.77
CA LEU A 178 -32.37 -15.74 15.65
C LEU A 178 -32.23 -16.76 14.51
N LEU A 179 -32.44 -16.35 13.27
CA LEU A 179 -32.27 -17.18 12.08
C LEU A 179 -31.47 -16.44 11.01
N GLY A 180 -30.53 -17.12 10.37
CA GLY A 180 -29.82 -16.57 9.21
C GLY A 180 -28.60 -17.38 8.77
N VAL A 181 -27.81 -16.78 7.89
CA VAL A 181 -26.63 -17.38 7.24
C VAL A 181 -25.35 -16.68 7.69
N ALA A 182 -25.03 -16.78 8.97
CA ALA A 182 -23.84 -16.21 9.58
C ALA A 182 -23.23 -17.19 10.58
N SER A 183 -21.96 -17.02 10.94
CA SER A 183 -21.39 -17.65 12.13
C SER A 183 -21.62 -16.75 13.36
N PRO A 184 -21.65 -17.29 14.60
CA PRO A 184 -21.72 -16.46 15.80
C PRO A 184 -20.60 -15.40 15.89
N SER A 185 -19.41 -15.70 15.37
CA SER A 185 -18.27 -14.78 15.33
C SER A 185 -18.42 -13.67 14.28
N ASP A 186 -19.19 -13.88 13.21
CA ASP A 186 -19.40 -12.85 12.19
C ASP A 186 -20.30 -11.73 12.71
N LEU A 187 -21.29 -12.09 13.55
CA LEU A 187 -22.35 -11.18 13.97
C LEU A 187 -21.93 -10.19 15.07
N ILE A 188 -20.82 -10.44 15.76
CA ILE A 188 -20.44 -9.70 16.97
C ILE A 188 -18.92 -9.48 16.99
N GLN A 189 -18.52 -8.22 17.12
CA GLN A 189 -17.10 -7.84 17.21
C GLN A 189 -16.58 -7.98 18.64
N ASP A 190 -17.40 -7.64 19.65
CA ASP A 190 -17.04 -7.77 21.06
C ASP A 190 -17.53 -9.10 21.65
N LYS A 191 -16.59 -10.05 21.82
CA LYS A 191 -16.85 -11.38 22.39
C LYS A 191 -17.43 -11.34 23.82
N THR A 192 -17.33 -10.23 24.55
CA THR A 192 -17.90 -10.10 25.90
C THR A 192 -19.40 -9.78 25.90
N LYS A 193 -19.90 -9.16 24.82
CA LYS A 193 -21.29 -8.70 24.67
C LYS A 193 -22.21 -9.71 23.98
N THR A 194 -21.70 -10.89 23.62
CA THR A 194 -22.45 -11.88 22.84
C THR A 194 -23.61 -12.54 23.58
N PRO A 195 -24.83 -12.61 23.00
CA PRO A 195 -25.94 -13.40 23.52
C PRO A 195 -25.79 -14.88 23.14
N PHE A 196 -24.83 -15.26 22.29
CA PHE A 196 -24.64 -16.65 21.88
C PHE A 196 -24.12 -17.55 23.02
N ASN A 197 -23.54 -16.97 24.09
CA ASN A 197 -23.12 -17.73 25.28
C ASN A 197 -24.30 -18.22 26.14
N ILE A 198 -25.43 -17.53 26.08
CA ILE A 198 -26.66 -17.85 26.83
C ILE A 198 -27.72 -18.51 25.93
N GLY A 199 -27.44 -18.60 24.63
CA GLY A 199 -28.36 -19.12 23.62
C GLY A 199 -28.15 -20.59 23.33
N LYS A 200 -29.23 -21.26 22.94
CA LYS A 200 -29.24 -22.65 22.49
C LYS A 200 -29.11 -22.72 20.98
N ALA A 201 -27.99 -23.26 20.51
CA ALA A 201 -27.78 -23.54 19.09
C ALA A 201 -28.70 -24.67 18.62
N ILE A 202 -29.48 -24.42 17.57
CA ILE A 202 -30.30 -25.43 16.90
C ILE A 202 -29.64 -25.80 15.57
N GLU A 203 -28.89 -26.90 15.59
CA GLU A 203 -28.23 -27.42 14.40
C GLU A 203 -29.25 -27.99 13.40
N LEU A 204 -29.12 -27.59 12.13
CA LEU A 204 -29.86 -28.22 11.03
C LEU A 204 -28.95 -29.18 10.28
N GLN A 205 -29.39 -30.44 10.23
CA GLN A 205 -28.75 -31.50 9.46
C GLN A 205 -29.63 -31.85 8.25
N GLY A 206 -29.02 -32.47 7.24
CA GLY A 206 -29.75 -33.06 6.13
C GLY A 206 -30.68 -34.19 6.60
N PHE A 207 -31.76 -34.42 5.86
CA PHE A 207 -32.75 -35.44 6.16
C PHE A 207 -32.14 -36.83 6.24
N LYS A 208 -32.58 -37.59 7.25
CA LYS A 208 -32.34 -39.03 7.34
C LYS A 208 -33.41 -39.78 6.56
N LEU A 209 -33.11 -41.01 6.16
CA LEU A 209 -34.04 -41.85 5.43
C LEU A 209 -35.37 -42.04 6.18
N ASP A 210 -35.29 -42.32 7.49
CA ASP A 210 -36.46 -42.58 8.32
C ASP A 210 -37.33 -41.33 8.52
N GLU A 211 -36.73 -40.13 8.48
CA GLU A 211 -37.45 -38.85 8.58
C GLU A 211 -38.14 -38.51 7.24
N ALA A 212 -37.47 -38.79 6.11
CA ALA A 212 -37.91 -38.37 4.78
C ALA A 212 -38.90 -39.32 4.10
N LEU A 213 -39.34 -40.40 4.76
CA LEU A 213 -40.24 -41.40 4.16
C LEU A 213 -41.52 -40.79 3.59
N ILE A 214 -42.04 -39.71 4.17
CA ILE A 214 -43.23 -39.02 3.64
C ILE A 214 -43.05 -38.53 2.20
N LEU A 215 -41.81 -38.25 1.78
CA LEU A 215 -41.50 -37.82 0.42
C LEU A 215 -41.69 -38.94 -0.61
N THR A 216 -41.81 -40.22 -0.23
CA THR A 216 -42.06 -41.30 -1.20
C THR A 216 -43.44 -41.23 -1.83
N GLN A 217 -44.40 -40.59 -1.17
CA GLN A 217 -45.80 -40.54 -1.62
C GLN A 217 -45.97 -39.89 -3.00
N GLY A 218 -45.10 -38.96 -3.39
CA GLY A 218 -45.22 -38.26 -4.69
C GLY A 218 -44.88 -39.14 -5.91
N PHE A 219 -44.20 -40.26 -5.71
CA PHE A 219 -43.88 -41.24 -6.75
C PHE A 219 -44.32 -42.68 -6.38
N GLU A 220 -45.21 -42.81 -5.41
CA GLU A 220 -45.86 -44.08 -5.07
C GLU A 220 -46.74 -44.56 -6.23
N GLY A 221 -46.66 -45.85 -6.56
CA GLY A 221 -47.32 -46.42 -7.75
C GLY A 221 -46.69 -46.04 -9.11
N LYS A 222 -45.71 -45.13 -9.13
CA LYS A 222 -44.99 -44.70 -10.35
C LYS A 222 -43.62 -45.37 -10.53
N VAL A 223 -43.07 -45.92 -9.45
CA VAL A 223 -41.80 -46.66 -9.42
C VAL A 223 -41.95 -47.95 -8.62
N GLN A 224 -41.18 -48.99 -8.94
CA GLN A 224 -41.29 -50.29 -8.27
C GLN A 224 -40.87 -50.25 -6.79
N HIS A 225 -39.79 -49.52 -6.45
CA HIS A 225 -39.30 -49.41 -5.07
C HIS A 225 -39.10 -47.94 -4.64
N PRO A 226 -40.16 -47.23 -4.20
CA PRO A 226 -40.09 -45.82 -3.78
C PRO A 226 -39.02 -45.56 -2.71
N ARG A 227 -38.85 -46.48 -1.75
CA ARG A 227 -37.81 -46.36 -0.71
C ARG A 227 -36.39 -46.37 -1.28
N LYS A 228 -36.09 -47.20 -2.30
CA LYS A 228 -34.77 -47.25 -2.94
C LYS A 228 -34.49 -46.00 -3.77
N VAL A 229 -35.53 -45.45 -4.41
CA VAL A 229 -35.45 -44.14 -5.09
C VAL A 229 -35.09 -43.06 -4.08
N LEU A 230 -35.80 -42.97 -2.96
CA LEU A 230 -35.52 -41.98 -1.92
C LEU A 230 -34.12 -42.16 -1.32
N GLU A 231 -33.69 -43.39 -1.04
CA GLU A 231 -32.32 -43.68 -0.59
C GLU A 231 -31.28 -43.13 -1.58
N SER A 232 -31.49 -43.34 -2.88
CA SER A 232 -30.61 -42.81 -3.92
C SER A 232 -30.68 -41.28 -4.02
N ILE A 233 -31.83 -40.67 -3.81
CA ILE A 233 -31.98 -39.21 -3.76
C ILE A 233 -31.16 -38.65 -2.60
N LEU A 234 -31.34 -39.20 -1.39
CA LEU A 234 -30.62 -38.77 -0.19
C LEU A 234 -29.11 -38.97 -0.32
N TYR A 235 -28.66 -40.01 -1.03
CA TYR A 235 -27.25 -40.18 -1.36
C TYR A 235 -26.71 -38.98 -2.16
N TRP A 236 -27.40 -38.57 -3.23
CA TRP A 236 -26.96 -37.46 -4.09
C TRP A 236 -27.07 -36.09 -3.43
N THR A 237 -28.06 -35.89 -2.57
CA THR A 237 -28.34 -34.58 -1.93
C THR A 237 -27.73 -34.45 -0.55
N ALA A 238 -27.21 -35.56 0.03
CA ALA A 238 -26.88 -35.70 1.43
C ALA A 238 -28.02 -35.29 2.39
N GLY A 239 -29.27 -35.40 1.93
CA GLY A 239 -30.46 -34.99 2.66
C GLY A 239 -30.69 -33.48 2.73
N GLN A 240 -29.97 -32.66 1.98
CA GLN A 240 -30.23 -31.22 1.97
C GLN A 240 -31.67 -30.93 1.53
N PRO A 241 -32.49 -30.20 2.33
CA PRO A 241 -33.92 -30.07 2.08
C PRO A 241 -34.30 -29.60 0.68
N PHE A 242 -33.70 -28.51 0.22
CA PHE A 242 -33.98 -27.94 -1.10
C PHE A 242 -33.65 -28.90 -2.25
N LEU A 243 -32.44 -29.48 -2.26
CA LEU A 243 -32.03 -30.41 -3.31
C LEU A 243 -32.84 -31.71 -3.27
N THR A 244 -33.22 -32.16 -2.08
CA THR A 244 -34.05 -33.36 -1.90
C THR A 244 -35.44 -33.13 -2.50
N GLN A 245 -36.10 -32.01 -2.17
CA GLN A 245 -37.38 -31.62 -2.78
C GLN A 245 -37.26 -31.46 -4.30
N LYS A 246 -36.21 -30.79 -4.79
CA LYS A 246 -35.95 -30.60 -6.23
C LYS A 246 -35.79 -31.93 -6.96
N LEU A 247 -35.03 -32.86 -6.40
CA LEU A 247 -34.80 -34.15 -7.05
C LEU A 247 -36.03 -35.06 -6.98
N CYS A 248 -36.79 -35.03 -5.88
CA CYS A 248 -38.09 -35.70 -5.80
C CYS A 248 -39.07 -35.18 -6.87
N HIS A 249 -39.14 -33.85 -7.05
CA HIS A 249 -39.95 -33.22 -8.09
C HIS A 249 -39.53 -33.66 -9.49
N LEU A 250 -38.23 -33.68 -9.78
CA LEU A 250 -37.71 -34.13 -11.08
C LEU A 250 -38.02 -35.61 -11.34
N VAL A 251 -37.92 -36.46 -10.32
CA VAL A 251 -38.28 -37.89 -10.44
C VAL A 251 -39.77 -38.05 -10.72
N GLN A 252 -40.64 -37.37 -9.95
CA GLN A 252 -42.09 -37.40 -10.17
C GLN A 252 -42.45 -36.96 -11.60
N ARG A 253 -41.93 -35.83 -12.05
CA ARG A 253 -42.16 -35.31 -13.41
C ARG A 253 -41.63 -36.25 -14.49
N PHE A 254 -40.47 -36.87 -14.28
CA PHE A 254 -39.91 -37.84 -15.21
C PHE A 254 -40.81 -39.06 -15.35
N CYS A 255 -41.30 -39.60 -14.23
CA CYS A 255 -42.26 -40.70 -14.20
C CYS A 255 -43.58 -40.34 -14.89
N ASP A 256 -44.15 -39.16 -14.61
CA ASP A 256 -45.40 -38.71 -15.22
C ASP A 256 -45.29 -38.58 -16.74
N SER A 257 -44.19 -37.99 -17.23
CA SER A 257 -43.93 -37.88 -18.67
C SER A 257 -43.70 -39.23 -19.37
N SER A 258 -43.27 -40.24 -18.62
CA SER A 258 -43.03 -41.60 -19.14
C SER A 258 -44.32 -42.40 -19.14
N LEU A 259 -45.15 -42.24 -18.11
CA LEU A 259 -46.48 -42.82 -18.00
C LEU A 259 -47.43 -42.25 -19.08
N ASP A 260 -47.44 -40.94 -19.30
CA ASP A 260 -48.20 -40.30 -20.38
C ASP A 260 -47.79 -40.80 -21.77
N ARG A 261 -46.49 -41.07 -21.97
CA ARG A 261 -45.98 -41.66 -23.21
C ARG A 261 -46.34 -43.13 -23.36
N MET A 262 -46.36 -43.89 -22.27
CA MET A 262 -46.84 -45.27 -22.28
C MET A 262 -48.34 -45.36 -22.57
N ILE A 263 -49.17 -44.50 -21.96
CA ILE A 263 -50.62 -44.44 -22.20
C ILE A 263 -50.93 -44.05 -23.65
N LYS A 264 -50.19 -43.07 -24.21
CA LYS A 264 -50.31 -42.69 -25.62
C LYS A 264 -49.86 -43.81 -26.58
N ASN A 265 -48.87 -44.61 -26.20
CA ASN A 265 -48.36 -45.72 -27.01
C ASN A 265 -49.13 -47.03 -26.84
N SER A 266 -49.87 -47.23 -25.74
CA SER A 266 -50.64 -48.44 -25.46
C SER A 266 -52.04 -48.46 -26.10
N GLY A 267 -52.35 -47.50 -26.98
CA GLY A 267 -53.59 -47.51 -27.77
C GLY A 267 -54.89 -47.44 -26.97
N LEU A 268 -54.87 -46.90 -25.74
CA LEU A 268 -56.03 -46.82 -24.85
C LEU A 268 -56.74 -45.45 -24.84
N SER A 269 -56.40 -44.58 -25.79
CA SER A 269 -57.17 -43.36 -26.09
C SER A 269 -57.61 -43.38 -27.56
N GLN A 270 -58.50 -44.31 -27.91
CA GLN A 270 -59.47 -44.04 -28.96
C GLN A 270 -60.76 -43.58 -28.29
N GLY A 271 -61.07 -42.31 -28.47
CA GLY A 271 -62.36 -41.76 -28.11
C GLY A 271 -62.26 -40.31 -27.64
N ILE A 272 -62.77 -39.42 -28.50
CA ILE A 272 -63.23 -38.05 -28.22
C ILE A 272 -62.10 -37.00 -28.18
N ASP A 273 -62.15 -35.88 -28.86
CA ASP A 273 -62.83 -35.41 -30.07
C ASP A 273 -62.08 -34.11 -30.41
N SER A 274 -62.09 -33.78 -31.69
CA SER A 274 -61.84 -32.44 -32.22
C SER A 274 -62.55 -31.34 -31.43
N ARG A 275 -61.80 -30.27 -31.12
CA ARG A 275 -62.17 -28.83 -31.06
C ARG A 275 -61.49 -28.16 -29.86
N ASP A 276 -60.53 -27.27 -30.15
CA ASP A 276 -60.58 -25.87 -29.71
C ASP A 276 -59.23 -25.18 -30.02
N ASN A 277 -59.17 -24.65 -31.24
CA ASN A 277 -58.61 -23.33 -31.47
C ASN A 277 -59.49 -22.34 -30.71
N PHE A 278 -59.03 -21.73 -29.62
CA PHE A 278 -59.35 -20.31 -29.34
C PHE A 278 -58.54 -19.76 -28.15
N ILE A 279 -58.14 -18.49 -28.32
CA ILE A 279 -57.64 -17.51 -27.34
C ILE A 279 -56.14 -17.55 -27.02
N GLY A 280 -55.42 -16.50 -27.48
CA GLY A 280 -54.09 -16.19 -26.95
C GLY A 280 -53.15 -15.28 -27.73
N LYS A 281 -53.55 -14.65 -28.85
CA LYS A 281 -52.82 -13.47 -29.36
C LYS A 281 -53.09 -12.31 -28.42
N THR A 282 -52.08 -11.81 -27.71
CA THR A 282 -51.72 -10.38 -27.55
C THR A 282 -50.58 -10.28 -26.53
N LEU A 283 -49.36 -10.09 -27.03
CA LEU A 283 -48.33 -9.16 -26.55
C LEU A 283 -47.03 -9.52 -27.29
N GLY A 284 -46.70 -8.71 -28.28
CA GLY A 284 -45.46 -8.82 -29.03
C GLY A 284 -44.26 -8.52 -28.13
N ILE A 285 -43.43 -9.53 -27.92
CA ILE A 285 -42.04 -9.39 -27.51
C ILE A 285 -41.20 -10.24 -28.47
N SER A 286 -40.12 -9.64 -28.93
CA SER A 286 -39.19 -10.11 -29.95
C SER A 286 -38.73 -11.56 -29.76
N GLN A 287 -38.83 -12.32 -30.84
CA GLN A 287 -38.14 -13.60 -31.01
C GLN A 287 -36.64 -13.36 -31.11
N ALA A 288 -35.91 -13.65 -30.04
CA ALA A 288 -34.52 -14.08 -30.11
C ALA A 288 -34.29 -15.13 -29.01
N GLY A 289 -34.05 -16.38 -29.42
CA GLY A 289 -33.42 -17.40 -28.58
C GLY A 289 -34.34 -18.25 -27.70
N TRP A 290 -35.23 -19.05 -28.31
CA TRP A 290 -35.84 -20.20 -27.63
C TRP A 290 -35.65 -21.46 -28.47
N LEU A 291 -34.76 -22.34 -28.04
CA LEU A 291 -34.71 -23.74 -28.47
C LEU A 291 -35.22 -24.60 -27.29
N PRO A 292 -36.41 -25.21 -27.38
CA PRO A 292 -36.85 -26.22 -26.41
C PRO A 292 -36.11 -27.55 -26.61
N LEU A 293 -35.98 -28.29 -25.51
CA LEU A 293 -35.46 -29.65 -25.41
C LEU A 293 -36.22 -30.66 -26.30
N GLU A 294 -35.93 -30.70 -27.60
CA GLU A 294 -36.39 -31.75 -28.52
C GLU A 294 -35.29 -32.73 -28.96
N ARG A 295 -34.11 -32.70 -28.33
CA ARG A 295 -33.02 -33.65 -28.57
C ARG A 295 -32.53 -34.34 -27.31
N VAL A 296 -33.43 -34.99 -26.58
CA VAL A 296 -33.06 -36.25 -25.91
C VAL A 296 -33.61 -37.36 -26.78
N SER A 297 -32.73 -38.14 -27.41
CA SER A 297 -33.13 -39.14 -28.39
C SER A 297 -34.16 -40.11 -27.79
N ARG A 298 -35.19 -40.46 -28.58
CA ARG A 298 -36.18 -41.52 -28.25
C ARG A 298 -35.51 -42.79 -27.71
N SER A 299 -34.31 -43.11 -28.19
CA SER A 299 -33.49 -44.25 -27.77
C SER A 299 -32.96 -44.19 -26.33
N VAL A 300 -32.73 -43.01 -25.76
CA VAL A 300 -32.28 -42.87 -24.37
C VAL A 300 -33.47 -43.09 -23.45
N ILE A 301 -34.62 -42.50 -23.73
CA ILE A 301 -35.82 -42.59 -22.87
C ILE A 301 -36.40 -44.02 -22.86
N GLU A 302 -36.36 -44.74 -24.00
CA GLU A 302 -36.71 -46.17 -24.05
C GLU A 302 -35.73 -47.07 -23.28
N LYS A 303 -34.43 -46.75 -23.26
CA LYS A 303 -33.43 -47.50 -22.48
C LYS A 303 -33.63 -47.32 -20.97
N ILE A 304 -34.07 -46.13 -20.54
CA ILE A 304 -34.27 -45.78 -19.12
C ILE A 304 -35.49 -46.49 -18.53
N SER A 305 -36.58 -46.62 -19.28
CA SER A 305 -37.76 -47.36 -18.82
C SER A 305 -37.52 -48.88 -18.67
N ARG A 306 -36.44 -49.43 -19.25
CA ARG A 306 -36.10 -50.87 -19.18
C ARG A 306 -35.05 -51.23 -18.11
N THR A 307 -34.41 -50.25 -17.48
CA THR A 307 -33.45 -50.49 -16.38
C THR A 307 -34.21 -50.76 -15.07
N ASN A 308 -34.27 -52.02 -14.65
CA ASN A 308 -34.75 -52.49 -13.33
C ASN A 308 -33.85 -52.03 -12.15
N ASN A 309 -33.33 -50.80 -12.18
CA ASN A 309 -32.42 -50.30 -11.15
C ASN A 309 -32.73 -48.83 -10.80
N GLU A 310 -33.44 -48.64 -9.69
CA GLU A 310 -33.86 -47.33 -9.18
C GLU A 310 -32.71 -46.36 -8.94
N ARG A 311 -31.52 -46.88 -8.58
CA ARG A 311 -30.32 -46.06 -8.36
C ARG A 311 -29.78 -45.48 -9.67
N GLU A 312 -29.85 -46.25 -10.76
CA GLU A 312 -29.39 -45.78 -12.07
C GLU A 312 -30.37 -44.75 -12.67
N LEU A 313 -31.68 -44.93 -12.44
CA LEU A 313 -32.69 -43.93 -12.80
C LEU A 313 -32.38 -42.55 -12.17
N VAL A 314 -32.22 -42.50 -10.85
CA VAL A 314 -31.93 -41.24 -10.14
C VAL A 314 -30.61 -40.63 -10.62
N LYS A 315 -29.57 -41.45 -10.80
CA LYS A 315 -28.26 -41.00 -11.31
C LYS A 315 -28.36 -40.39 -12.71
N GLN A 316 -29.17 -40.95 -13.60
CA GLN A 316 -29.39 -40.41 -14.94
C GLN A 316 -30.20 -39.11 -14.92
N ILE A 317 -31.19 -39.00 -14.04
CA ILE A 317 -31.92 -37.74 -13.83
C ILE A 317 -30.98 -36.65 -13.31
N VAL A 318 -30.16 -36.94 -12.30
CA VAL A 318 -29.15 -35.99 -11.78
C VAL A 318 -28.20 -35.56 -12.90
N ARG A 319 -27.68 -36.50 -13.70
CA ARG A 319 -26.78 -36.16 -14.82
C ARG A 319 -27.46 -35.26 -15.86
N SER A 320 -28.66 -35.63 -16.32
CA SER A 320 -29.33 -34.95 -17.43
C SER A 320 -30.02 -33.64 -17.05
N GLN A 321 -30.54 -33.52 -15.83
CA GLN A 321 -31.36 -32.39 -15.39
C GLN A 321 -30.64 -31.43 -14.42
N ILE A 322 -29.57 -31.88 -13.75
CA ILE A 322 -28.86 -31.06 -12.76
C ILE A 322 -27.41 -30.78 -13.17
N LEU A 323 -26.64 -31.79 -13.60
CA LEU A 323 -25.20 -31.62 -13.84
C LEU A 323 -24.88 -30.99 -15.20
N VAL A 324 -25.57 -31.42 -16.27
CA VAL A 324 -25.36 -30.88 -17.62
C VAL A 324 -25.94 -29.46 -17.71
N ASN A 325 -25.11 -28.51 -18.15
CA ASN A 325 -25.45 -27.09 -18.32
C ASN A 325 -26.09 -26.47 -17.06
N TRP A 326 -25.61 -26.90 -15.89
CA TRP A 326 -26.17 -26.50 -14.59
C TRP A 326 -26.27 -24.98 -14.42
N GLU A 327 -25.38 -24.20 -15.02
CA GLU A 327 -25.42 -22.73 -14.97
C GLU A 327 -26.69 -22.14 -15.59
N PHE A 328 -27.24 -22.79 -16.62
CA PHE A 328 -28.47 -22.37 -17.31
C PHE A 328 -29.72 -23.08 -16.79
N THR A 329 -29.58 -24.23 -16.14
CA THR A 329 -30.71 -25.04 -15.65
C THR A 329 -30.96 -24.89 -14.13
N ASP A 330 -30.16 -24.09 -13.44
CA ASP A 330 -30.30 -23.79 -12.01
C ASP A 330 -31.46 -22.82 -11.72
N HIS A 331 -32.67 -23.36 -11.81
CA HIS A 331 -33.91 -22.71 -11.40
C HIS A 331 -34.68 -23.56 -10.36
N PRO A 332 -35.19 -22.95 -9.27
CA PRO A 332 -34.76 -21.65 -8.73
C PRO A 332 -33.26 -21.68 -8.36
N GLU A 333 -32.64 -20.49 -8.31
CA GLU A 333 -31.19 -20.35 -8.17
C GLU A 333 -30.68 -20.88 -6.82
N HIS A 334 -29.62 -21.68 -6.88
CA HIS A 334 -28.98 -22.25 -5.70
C HIS A 334 -27.51 -22.54 -5.96
N LEU A 335 -27.22 -23.31 -7.02
CA LEU A 335 -25.84 -23.61 -7.42
C LEU A 335 -25.10 -22.34 -7.85
N ARG A 336 -25.76 -21.45 -8.59
CA ARG A 336 -25.19 -20.15 -8.98
C ARG A 336 -24.93 -19.27 -7.75
N THR A 337 -25.81 -19.31 -6.76
CA THR A 337 -25.60 -18.60 -5.49
C THR A 337 -24.37 -19.12 -4.73
N ILE A 338 -24.12 -20.43 -4.72
CA ILE A 338 -22.91 -21.02 -4.12
C ILE A 338 -21.66 -20.56 -4.88
N ARG A 339 -21.69 -20.62 -6.21
CA ARG A 339 -20.61 -20.15 -7.09
C ARG A 339 -20.27 -18.70 -6.80
N ASP A 340 -21.26 -17.83 -6.92
CA ASP A 340 -21.07 -16.38 -6.84
C ASP A 340 -20.58 -15.98 -5.45
N ARG A 341 -21.03 -16.67 -4.38
CA ARG A 341 -20.51 -16.44 -3.02
C ARG A 341 -19.03 -16.80 -2.86
N ILE A 342 -18.54 -17.83 -3.56
CA ILE A 342 -17.12 -18.21 -3.52
C ILE A 342 -16.28 -17.25 -4.37
N LEU A 343 -16.78 -16.86 -5.54
CA LEU A 343 -16.04 -16.04 -6.50
C LEU A 343 -16.03 -14.54 -6.13
N LEU A 344 -17.12 -14.04 -5.55
CA LEU A 344 -17.31 -12.62 -5.17
C LEU A 344 -17.09 -12.37 -3.67
N SER A 345 -16.39 -13.27 -2.98
CA SER A 345 -16.07 -13.10 -1.55
C SER A 345 -15.27 -11.82 -1.30
N HIS A 346 -15.68 -11.05 -0.26
CA HIS A 346 -15.01 -9.83 0.18
C HIS A 346 -13.55 -10.05 0.63
N HIS A 347 -13.22 -11.26 1.09
CA HIS A 347 -11.87 -11.63 1.55
C HIS A 347 -11.02 -12.30 0.46
N GLY A 348 -11.53 -12.33 -0.78
CA GLY A 348 -10.87 -12.89 -1.95
C GLY A 348 -11.22 -14.36 -2.19
N SER A 349 -11.43 -14.72 -3.46
CA SER A 349 -11.82 -16.06 -3.88
C SER A 349 -10.69 -17.10 -3.82
N ILE A 350 -9.43 -16.67 -3.93
CA ILE A 350 -8.27 -17.57 -4.02
C ILE A 350 -8.05 -18.40 -2.74
N PRO A 351 -8.06 -17.85 -1.52
CA PRO A 351 -7.93 -18.63 -0.29
C PRO A 351 -9.04 -19.69 -0.15
N LEU A 352 -10.29 -19.33 -0.44
CA LEU A 352 -11.45 -20.24 -0.38
C LEU A 352 -11.31 -21.38 -1.40
N LEU A 353 -10.96 -21.06 -2.64
CA LEU A 353 -10.76 -22.05 -3.71
C LEU A 353 -9.59 -22.99 -3.39
N ARG A 354 -8.49 -22.50 -2.78
CA ARG A 354 -7.36 -23.34 -2.34
C ARG A 354 -7.73 -24.26 -1.18
N LEU A 355 -8.43 -23.75 -0.17
CA LEU A 355 -8.92 -24.57 0.93
C LEU A 355 -9.87 -25.67 0.40
N TYR A 356 -10.80 -25.30 -0.46
CA TYR A 356 -11.70 -26.26 -1.10
C TYR A 356 -10.96 -27.28 -1.99
N GLN A 357 -9.91 -26.86 -2.71
CA GLN A 357 -9.03 -27.76 -3.46
C GLN A 357 -8.37 -28.81 -2.56
N GLN A 358 -7.91 -28.40 -1.36
CA GLN A 358 -7.34 -29.33 -0.39
C GLN A 358 -8.39 -30.33 0.12
N ILE A 359 -9.64 -29.89 0.36
CA ILE A 359 -10.75 -30.77 0.76
C ILE A 359 -11.05 -31.77 -0.36
N LEU A 360 -11.07 -31.33 -1.62
CA LEU A 360 -11.23 -32.21 -2.79
C LEU A 360 -10.06 -33.19 -2.96
N HIS A 361 -8.87 -32.88 -2.45
CA HIS A 361 -7.69 -33.74 -2.53
C HIS A 361 -7.65 -34.78 -1.40
N ARG A 362 -7.82 -34.33 -0.16
CA ARG A 362 -7.71 -35.14 1.06
C ARG A 362 -9.03 -35.82 1.46
N GLY A 363 -10.16 -35.41 0.86
CA GLY A 363 -11.50 -35.87 1.22
C GLY A 363 -12.06 -35.16 2.46
N GLU A 364 -11.22 -34.95 3.48
CA GLU A 364 -11.57 -34.25 4.71
C GLU A 364 -10.37 -33.46 5.29
N ILE A 365 -10.66 -32.39 6.02
CA ILE A 365 -9.66 -31.55 6.71
C ILE A 365 -10.17 -31.24 8.13
N PRO A 366 -9.31 -31.24 9.17
CA PRO A 366 -9.72 -30.83 10.52
C PRO A 366 -10.22 -29.38 10.56
N THR A 367 -11.23 -29.13 11.40
CA THR A 367 -11.72 -27.77 11.62
C THR A 367 -10.76 -26.97 12.48
N ASP A 368 -10.39 -25.77 12.03
CA ASP A 368 -9.48 -24.85 12.73
C ASP A 368 -10.17 -23.55 13.16
N GLU A 369 -11.49 -23.44 12.95
CA GLU A 369 -12.32 -22.25 13.22
C GLU A 369 -11.82 -20.96 12.54
N SER A 370 -10.95 -21.07 11.53
CA SER A 370 -10.51 -19.91 10.77
C SER A 370 -11.65 -19.27 9.97
N HIS A 371 -11.56 -17.97 9.76
CA HIS A 371 -12.53 -17.21 8.98
C HIS A 371 -12.78 -17.82 7.59
N THR A 372 -11.72 -18.29 6.92
CA THR A 372 -11.81 -18.94 5.60
C THR A 372 -12.59 -20.26 5.66
N GLN A 373 -12.45 -21.04 6.73
CA GLN A 373 -13.24 -22.26 6.93
C GLN A 373 -14.71 -21.95 7.20
N GLN A 374 -14.98 -20.95 8.04
CA GLN A 374 -16.35 -20.51 8.37
C GLN A 374 -17.08 -19.97 7.13
N GLU A 375 -16.42 -19.14 6.33
CA GLU A 375 -16.98 -18.60 5.09
C GLU A 375 -17.29 -19.71 4.07
N LEU A 376 -16.40 -20.70 3.94
CA LEU A 376 -16.64 -21.86 3.09
C LEU A 376 -17.80 -22.72 3.61
N LEU A 377 -17.95 -22.90 4.92
CA LEU A 377 -19.11 -23.57 5.55
C LEU A 377 -20.42 -22.84 5.25
N LEU A 378 -20.43 -21.51 5.37
CA LEU A 378 -21.63 -20.69 5.13
C LEU A 378 -22.05 -20.65 3.66
N SER A 379 -21.12 -20.90 2.72
CA SER A 379 -21.46 -21.13 1.32
C SER A 379 -22.38 -22.36 1.14
N GLY A 380 -22.34 -23.32 2.08
CA GLY A 380 -23.05 -24.58 1.99
C GLY A 380 -22.36 -25.62 1.12
N LEU A 381 -21.24 -25.27 0.46
CA LEU A 381 -20.44 -26.18 -0.37
C LEU A 381 -19.81 -27.31 0.45
N VAL A 382 -19.40 -26.99 1.68
CA VAL A 382 -18.83 -27.95 2.64
C VAL A 382 -19.72 -28.04 3.88
N VAL A 383 -19.56 -29.12 4.63
CA VAL A 383 -20.25 -29.37 5.89
C VAL A 383 -19.25 -29.85 6.94
N GLN A 384 -19.45 -29.44 8.18
CA GLN A 384 -18.70 -29.92 9.33
C GLN A 384 -19.38 -31.19 9.87
N ARG A 385 -18.62 -32.29 9.97
CA ARG A 385 -19.05 -33.50 10.68
C ARG A 385 -17.89 -34.04 11.50
N GLN A 386 -18.12 -34.33 12.78
CA GLN A 386 -17.11 -34.87 13.70
C GLN A 386 -15.80 -34.05 13.73
N GLY A 387 -15.89 -32.71 13.75
CA GLY A 387 -14.71 -31.83 13.79
C GLY A 387 -13.89 -31.80 12.49
N LYS A 388 -14.45 -32.25 11.36
CA LYS A 388 -13.80 -32.21 10.04
C LYS A 388 -14.70 -31.59 8.99
N LEU A 389 -14.10 -30.84 8.06
CA LEU A 389 -14.73 -30.30 6.86
C LEU A 389 -14.66 -31.29 5.72
N ARG A 390 -15.79 -31.48 5.03
CA ARG A 390 -15.90 -32.28 3.80
C ARG A 390 -16.91 -31.67 2.85
N VAL A 391 -16.84 -32.02 1.56
CA VAL A 391 -17.84 -31.58 0.57
C VAL A 391 -19.24 -32.05 0.99
N HIS A 392 -20.23 -31.16 0.90
CA HIS A 392 -21.56 -31.41 1.48
C HIS A 392 -22.25 -32.64 0.88
N ASN A 393 -22.27 -32.73 -0.46
CA ASN A 393 -22.95 -33.79 -1.18
C ASN A 393 -22.28 -34.10 -2.54
N PRO A 394 -22.58 -35.27 -3.15
CA PRO A 394 -22.03 -35.65 -4.45
C PRO A 394 -22.40 -34.73 -5.63
N ILE A 395 -23.56 -34.06 -5.60
CA ILE A 395 -23.93 -33.10 -6.66
C ILE A 395 -22.93 -31.95 -6.68
N TYR A 396 -22.63 -31.35 -5.53
CA TYR A 396 -21.65 -30.27 -5.42
C TYR A 396 -20.25 -30.72 -5.80
N GLN A 397 -19.83 -31.89 -5.34
CA GLN A 397 -18.52 -32.44 -5.70
C GLN A 397 -18.38 -32.67 -7.21
N SER A 398 -19.49 -32.99 -7.89
CA SER A 398 -19.54 -33.20 -9.35
C SER A 398 -19.49 -31.89 -10.13
N ILE A 399 -20.16 -30.84 -9.62
CA ILE A 399 -20.23 -29.51 -10.24
C ILE A 399 -18.97 -28.70 -9.95
N PHE A 400 -18.71 -28.46 -8.66
CA PHE A 400 -17.53 -27.77 -8.15
C PHE A 400 -16.39 -28.78 -7.99
N ASN A 401 -16.06 -29.47 -9.08
CA ASN A 401 -15.02 -30.49 -9.10
C ASN A 401 -13.63 -29.86 -9.22
N ARG A 402 -12.58 -30.71 -9.24
CA ARG A 402 -11.18 -30.24 -9.36
C ARG A 402 -10.93 -29.42 -10.63
N GLN A 403 -11.59 -29.75 -11.74
CA GLN A 403 -11.45 -29.03 -13.01
C GLN A 403 -12.09 -27.64 -12.92
N TRP A 404 -13.28 -27.55 -12.31
CA TRP A 404 -13.93 -26.27 -12.06
C TRP A 404 -13.08 -25.39 -11.13
N VAL A 405 -12.55 -25.92 -10.01
CA VAL A 405 -11.66 -25.16 -9.13
C VAL A 405 -10.41 -24.68 -9.87
N LYS A 406 -9.82 -25.54 -10.71
CA LYS A 406 -8.64 -25.20 -11.52
C LYS A 406 -8.95 -24.13 -12.57
N SER A 407 -10.16 -24.08 -13.12
CA SER A 407 -10.56 -23.06 -14.10
C SER A 407 -10.89 -21.72 -13.46
N GLN A 408 -11.31 -21.71 -12.19
CA GLN A 408 -11.61 -20.48 -11.43
C GLN A 408 -10.41 -19.91 -10.69
N LEU A 409 -9.46 -20.76 -10.30
CA LEU A 409 -8.17 -20.27 -9.85
C LEU A 409 -7.48 -19.61 -11.06
N PRO A 410 -6.92 -18.39 -10.92
CA PRO A 410 -6.05 -17.86 -11.95
C PRO A 410 -5.03 -18.94 -12.26
N ALA A 411 -4.91 -19.29 -13.55
CA ALA A 411 -4.20 -20.47 -14.02
C ALA A 411 -3.02 -20.73 -13.09
N GLN A 412 -2.98 -21.91 -12.47
CA GLN A 412 -1.78 -22.35 -11.77
C GLN A 412 -0.68 -22.36 -12.81
N ASN A 413 -0.02 -21.22 -12.86
CA ASN A 413 1.30 -21.01 -13.37
C ASN A 413 2.25 -21.75 -12.41
N GLU A 414 2.12 -23.08 -12.34
CA GLU A 414 3.29 -23.96 -12.23
C GLU A 414 4.17 -23.83 -13.48
N HIS A 415 3.62 -23.29 -14.57
CA HIS A 415 4.41 -22.41 -15.42
C HIS A 415 4.20 -20.99 -14.95
N SER A 416 5.06 -20.48 -14.06
CA SER A 416 5.48 -19.09 -14.20
C SER A 416 5.44 -18.78 -15.69
N VAL A 417 4.70 -17.76 -16.14
CA VAL A 417 5.15 -17.11 -17.37
C VAL A 417 6.58 -16.79 -17.00
N LYS A 418 7.52 -17.66 -17.43
CA LYS A 418 8.93 -17.41 -17.30
C LYS A 418 8.97 -16.19 -18.17
N THR A 419 8.96 -15.01 -17.53
CA THR A 419 9.30 -13.75 -18.15
C THR A 419 10.53 -14.14 -18.96
N PRO A 420 10.39 -14.23 -20.30
CA PRO A 420 11.47 -14.75 -21.11
C PRO A 420 12.74 -14.03 -20.69
N ALA A 421 13.90 -14.68 -20.64
CA ALA A 421 15.09 -14.02 -20.11
C ALA A 421 15.38 -12.66 -20.81
N TRP A 422 14.86 -12.48 -22.03
CA TRP A 422 14.89 -11.24 -22.80
C TRP A 422 13.94 -10.11 -22.32
N THR A 423 12.92 -10.37 -21.50
CA THR A 423 12.03 -9.29 -21.00
C THR A 423 12.70 -8.41 -19.95
N ILE A 424 13.61 -8.96 -19.15
CA ILE A 424 14.38 -8.17 -18.17
C ILE A 424 15.21 -7.08 -18.87
N PRO A 425 16.09 -7.39 -19.84
CA PRO A 425 16.90 -6.36 -20.48
C PRO A 425 16.04 -5.32 -21.23
N ILE A 426 14.91 -5.71 -21.82
CA ILE A 426 13.99 -4.76 -22.48
C ILE A 426 13.34 -3.82 -21.45
N LEU A 427 12.72 -4.36 -20.40
CA LEU A 427 12.06 -3.54 -19.37
C LEU A 427 13.08 -2.68 -18.62
N SER A 428 14.25 -3.23 -18.29
CA SER A 428 15.34 -2.47 -17.68
C SER A 428 15.85 -1.36 -18.59
N GLY A 429 15.90 -1.60 -19.92
CA GLY A 429 16.20 -0.59 -20.92
C GLY A 429 15.17 0.55 -20.92
N VAL A 430 13.87 0.22 -20.91
CA VAL A 430 12.78 1.21 -20.85
C VAL A 430 12.86 2.05 -19.58
N VAL A 431 13.01 1.41 -18.40
CA VAL A 431 13.15 2.11 -17.11
C VAL A 431 14.36 3.05 -17.15
N SER A 432 15.49 2.57 -17.68
CA SER A 432 16.72 3.37 -17.74
C SER A 432 16.57 4.58 -18.66
N VAL A 433 15.95 4.42 -19.84
CA VAL A 433 15.66 5.53 -20.76
C VAL A 433 14.76 6.57 -20.10
N VAL A 434 13.72 6.14 -19.39
CA VAL A 434 12.82 7.06 -18.66
C VAL A 434 13.57 7.80 -17.55
N VAL A 435 14.34 7.09 -16.72
CA VAL A 435 15.11 7.69 -15.63
C VAL A 435 16.17 8.66 -16.15
N ILE A 436 16.91 8.29 -17.20
CA ILE A 436 17.90 9.15 -17.86
C ILE A 436 17.22 10.36 -18.49
N GLY A 437 16.05 10.19 -19.11
CA GLY A 437 15.23 11.27 -19.66
C GLY A 437 14.84 12.29 -18.59
N VAL A 438 14.22 11.82 -17.49
CA VAL A 438 13.85 12.66 -16.33
C VAL A 438 15.07 13.35 -15.73
N ARG A 439 16.19 12.63 -15.61
CA ARG A 439 17.47 13.19 -15.14
C ARG A 439 17.95 14.31 -16.07
N SER A 440 17.96 14.10 -17.39
CA SER A 440 18.43 15.08 -18.39
C SER A 440 17.60 16.38 -18.43
N LEU A 441 16.34 16.33 -17.97
CA LEU A 441 15.50 17.51 -17.81
C LEU A 441 15.85 18.36 -16.56
N GLY A 442 16.74 17.87 -15.69
CA GLY A 442 17.13 18.55 -14.45
C GLY A 442 16.20 18.30 -13.26
N LEU A 443 15.17 17.45 -13.42
CA LEU A 443 14.16 17.18 -12.38
C LEU A 443 14.75 16.47 -11.15
N LEU A 444 15.83 15.70 -11.32
CA LEU A 444 16.51 14.98 -10.23
C LEU A 444 17.69 15.75 -9.63
N GLN A 445 18.11 16.87 -10.22
CA GLN A 445 19.33 17.59 -9.83
C GLN A 445 19.33 17.96 -8.33
N GLY A 446 18.22 18.51 -7.81
CA GLY A 446 18.12 18.88 -6.40
C GLY A 446 18.32 17.70 -5.45
N LEU A 447 17.70 16.55 -5.76
CA LEU A 447 17.84 15.33 -4.95
C LEU A 447 19.24 14.72 -5.05
N GLU A 448 19.86 14.74 -6.24
CA GLU A 448 21.23 14.25 -6.43
C GLU A 448 22.26 15.08 -5.65
N LEU A 449 22.12 16.40 -5.65
CA LEU A 449 23.01 17.30 -4.90
C LEU A 449 22.81 17.18 -3.37
N GLN A 450 21.57 17.01 -2.91
CA GLN A 450 21.30 16.72 -1.49
C GLN A 450 21.86 15.35 -1.07
N ALA A 451 21.79 14.35 -1.94
CA ALA A 451 22.39 13.05 -1.70
C ALA A 451 23.93 13.14 -1.63
N LEU A 452 24.56 13.94 -2.51
CA LEU A 452 25.98 14.22 -2.44
C LEU A 452 26.37 14.87 -1.10
N ASP A 453 25.61 15.85 -0.61
CA ASP A 453 25.87 16.47 0.69
C ASP A 453 25.79 15.45 1.83
N GLY A 454 24.79 14.56 1.79
CA GLY A 454 24.64 13.46 2.73
C GLY A 454 25.87 12.54 2.73
N LEU A 455 26.33 12.14 1.54
CA LEU A 455 27.53 11.30 1.41
C LEU A 455 28.79 12.04 1.89
N ILE A 456 28.95 13.32 1.59
CA ILE A 456 30.07 14.14 2.06
C ILE A 456 30.14 14.16 3.59
N ARG A 457 28.99 14.31 4.27
CA ARG A 457 28.88 14.30 5.75
C ARG A 457 29.17 12.94 6.38
N LEU A 458 28.93 11.85 5.66
CA LEU A 458 29.17 10.48 6.15
C LEU A 458 30.61 10.01 6.02
N ARG A 459 31.50 10.82 5.41
CA ARG A 459 32.90 10.44 5.24
C ARG A 459 33.64 10.41 6.59
N PRO A 460 34.69 9.57 6.70
CA PRO A 460 35.54 9.55 7.89
C PRO A 460 36.15 10.92 8.18
N THR A 461 36.28 11.27 9.46
CA THR A 461 36.97 12.47 9.91
C THR A 461 38.43 12.45 9.45
N GLU A 462 38.89 13.57 8.89
CA GLU A 462 40.27 13.76 8.46
C GLU A 462 41.05 14.56 9.51
N ALA A 463 42.38 14.45 9.53
CA ALA A 463 43.22 15.28 10.39
C ALA A 463 43.21 16.75 9.93
N VAL A 464 43.42 17.69 10.86
CA VAL A 464 43.58 19.13 10.56
C VAL A 464 44.77 19.35 9.62
N ASP A 465 44.68 20.30 8.66
CA ASP A 465 45.79 20.57 7.73
C ASP A 465 46.86 21.44 8.41
N SER A 466 48.00 20.81 8.72
CA SER A 466 49.11 21.47 9.42
C SER A 466 49.90 22.44 8.54
N ARG A 467 49.65 22.51 7.22
CA ARG A 467 50.33 23.45 6.31
C ARG A 467 49.66 24.83 6.30
N LEU A 468 48.48 24.95 6.91
CA LEU A 468 47.68 26.16 6.92
C LEU A 468 47.63 26.75 8.34
N LEU A 469 47.54 28.08 8.42
CA LEU A 469 47.19 28.82 9.63
C LEU A 469 46.17 29.90 9.27
N LEU A 470 45.06 29.96 10.00
CA LEU A 470 44.04 30.99 9.82
C LEU A 470 44.25 32.11 10.84
N VAL A 471 44.38 33.34 10.38
CA VAL A 471 44.35 34.55 11.21
C VAL A 471 42.96 35.16 11.08
N LYS A 472 42.14 34.94 12.10
CA LYS A 472 40.74 35.31 12.13
C LYS A 472 40.57 36.71 12.72
N ILE A 473 39.88 37.59 11.99
CA ILE A 473 39.41 38.88 12.53
C ILE A 473 38.01 38.64 13.10
N THR A 474 37.93 38.64 14.42
CA THR A 474 36.72 38.33 15.20
C THR A 474 35.93 39.59 15.56
N GLU A 475 34.75 39.43 16.17
CA GLU A 475 33.97 40.57 16.69
C GLU A 475 34.75 41.38 17.73
N ALA A 476 35.55 40.72 18.57
CA ALA A 476 36.38 41.40 19.56
C ALA A 476 37.42 42.29 18.89
N ASP A 477 38.06 41.79 17.82
CA ASP A 477 39.02 42.55 17.03
C ASP A 477 38.38 43.74 16.32
N ILE A 478 37.16 43.57 15.78
CA ILE A 478 36.41 44.67 15.14
C ILE A 478 36.04 45.75 16.15
N ASN A 479 35.58 45.35 17.33
CA ASN A 479 35.23 46.30 18.39
C ASN A 479 36.47 47.07 18.90
N GLN A 480 37.63 46.42 18.94
CA GLN A 480 38.87 47.01 19.41
C GLN A 480 39.56 47.91 18.38
N TYR A 481 39.68 47.46 17.12
CA TYR A 481 40.48 48.13 16.08
C TYR A 481 39.64 48.86 15.03
N ARG A 482 38.31 48.73 15.08
CA ARG A 482 37.33 49.18 14.06
C ARG A 482 37.45 48.43 12.74
N TYR A 483 36.33 48.34 12.02
CA TYR A 483 36.29 47.77 10.67
C TYR A 483 35.71 48.79 9.67
N PRO A 484 36.26 48.91 8.45
CA PRO A 484 37.43 48.19 7.92
C PRO A 484 38.74 48.53 8.64
N LEU A 485 39.65 47.57 8.80
CA LEU A 485 40.92 47.80 9.51
C LEU A 485 41.75 48.91 8.85
N SER A 486 42.46 49.71 9.66
CA SER A 486 43.38 50.71 9.12
C SER A 486 44.61 50.07 8.51
N ASP A 487 45.23 50.80 7.58
CA ASP A 487 46.40 50.32 6.84
C ASP A 487 47.61 50.07 7.77
N ASP A 488 47.76 50.87 8.83
CA ASP A 488 48.80 50.68 9.85
C ASP A 488 48.71 49.32 10.54
N ILE A 489 47.49 48.90 10.90
CA ILE A 489 47.24 47.63 11.59
C ILE A 489 47.51 46.45 10.65
N LEU A 490 47.07 46.55 9.40
CA LEU A 490 47.33 45.51 8.39
C LEU A 490 48.82 45.39 8.07
N VAL A 491 49.53 46.50 7.88
CA VAL A 491 50.99 46.49 7.65
C VAL A 491 51.71 45.91 8.88
N GLN A 492 51.35 46.31 10.10
CA GLN A 492 51.93 45.76 11.32
C GLN A 492 51.70 44.25 11.45
N LEU A 493 50.49 43.79 11.14
CA LEU A 493 50.17 42.36 11.11
C LEU A 493 51.04 41.60 10.10
N LEU A 494 51.11 42.10 8.85
CA LEU A 494 51.87 41.46 7.78
C LEU A 494 53.36 41.41 8.10
N GLN A 495 53.95 42.51 8.58
CA GLN A 495 55.36 42.55 8.98
C GLN A 495 55.68 41.57 10.11
N LYS A 496 54.79 41.45 11.11
CA LYS A 496 54.96 40.46 12.19
C LYS A 496 54.92 39.04 11.66
N LEU A 497 53.95 38.72 10.81
CA LEU A 497 53.85 37.39 10.21
C LEU A 497 55.05 37.08 9.32
N GLU A 498 55.45 38.00 8.42
CA GLU A 498 56.63 37.83 7.55
C GLU A 498 57.92 37.61 8.34
N SER A 499 58.09 38.26 9.51
CA SER A 499 59.25 38.03 10.38
C SER A 499 59.39 36.57 10.85
N MET A 500 58.29 35.82 10.87
CA MET A 500 58.24 34.40 11.25
C MET A 500 58.39 33.45 10.05
N GLN A 501 58.76 33.97 8.87
CA GLN A 501 59.07 33.23 7.64
C GLN A 501 57.94 32.30 7.15
N PRO A 502 56.73 32.84 6.89
CA PRO A 502 55.68 32.09 6.22
C PRO A 502 56.09 31.77 4.79
N ARG A 503 55.41 30.81 4.18
CA ARG A 503 55.66 30.48 2.77
C ARG A 503 54.93 31.42 1.83
N VAL A 504 53.71 31.78 2.20
CA VAL A 504 52.86 32.72 1.49
C VAL A 504 51.74 33.19 2.42
N ILE A 505 51.30 34.43 2.27
CA ILE A 505 50.20 35.03 3.01
C ILE A 505 49.09 35.39 2.02
N GLY A 506 47.87 34.94 2.28
CA GLY A 506 46.66 35.36 1.57
C GLY A 506 45.87 36.34 2.42
N LEU A 507 45.59 37.52 1.87
CA LEU A 507 44.79 38.56 2.51
C LEU A 507 43.39 38.59 1.87
N ASP A 508 42.44 37.90 2.51
CA ASP A 508 41.04 37.76 2.10
C ASP A 508 40.19 38.91 2.65
N ILE A 509 40.58 40.14 2.32
CA ILE A 509 39.88 41.37 2.71
C ILE A 509 39.81 42.28 1.48
N TYR A 510 38.60 42.68 1.08
CA TYR A 510 38.44 43.59 -0.05
C TYR A 510 38.96 44.98 0.32
N ARG A 511 39.87 45.48 -0.51
CA ARG A 511 40.56 46.75 -0.30
C ARG A 511 40.95 47.39 -1.63
N ASP A 512 40.35 48.52 -1.93
CA ASP A 512 40.59 49.31 -3.14
C ASP A 512 41.16 50.71 -2.86
N ASN A 513 40.88 51.27 -1.67
CA ASN A 513 41.29 52.62 -1.25
C ASN A 513 41.94 52.62 0.14
N PRO A 514 42.99 53.43 0.39
CA PRO A 514 43.62 53.55 1.72
C PRO A 514 42.63 54.01 2.82
N ILE A 515 42.85 53.57 4.06
CA ILE A 515 42.05 53.92 5.25
C ILE A 515 43.02 54.29 6.35
N HIS A 516 42.92 55.56 6.71
CA HIS A 516 43.56 56.12 7.89
C HIS A 516 42.46 56.67 8.78
N TYR A 517 42.41 56.19 10.02
CA TYR A 517 41.64 56.85 11.05
C TYR A 517 42.45 58.03 11.56
N ARG A 518 41.84 59.21 11.72
CA ARG A 518 42.51 60.42 12.24
C ARG A 518 42.92 60.20 13.70
N ASP A 519 44.04 59.53 13.93
CA ASP A 519 44.77 59.56 15.17
C ASP A 519 46.11 60.25 14.90
N ARG A 520 46.36 61.36 15.60
CA ARG A 520 47.52 62.24 15.41
C ARG A 520 48.82 61.65 15.95
N THR A 521 48.80 60.40 16.43
CA THR A 521 49.90 59.80 17.20
C THR A 521 50.61 58.64 16.49
N ILE A 522 50.15 58.21 15.31
CA ILE A 522 50.76 57.11 14.56
C ILE A 522 51.47 57.65 13.32
N THR A 523 52.80 57.73 13.40
CA THR A 523 53.70 58.02 12.28
C THR A 523 54.28 56.71 11.73
N SER A 524 53.45 55.90 11.07
CA SER A 524 53.97 54.81 10.21
C SER A 524 54.36 55.37 8.86
N SER A 525 55.54 55.01 8.38
CA SER A 525 56.17 55.58 7.18
C SER A 525 55.86 54.83 5.87
N VAL A 526 55.03 53.77 5.90
CA VAL A 526 54.74 52.95 4.71
C VAL A 526 53.24 52.67 4.62
N ASP A 527 52.64 53.16 3.53
CA ASP A 527 51.24 52.91 3.19
C ASP A 527 51.04 51.47 2.65
N LEU A 528 49.90 50.84 2.96
CA LEU A 528 49.60 49.44 2.60
C LEU A 528 49.75 49.15 1.08
N PRO A 529 49.31 50.02 0.14
CA PRO A 529 49.53 49.82 -1.29
C PRO A 529 51.00 49.79 -1.66
N THR A 530 51.83 50.64 -1.03
CA THR A 530 53.29 50.63 -1.28
C THR A 530 53.91 49.33 -0.78
N TYR A 531 53.49 48.87 0.40
CA TYR A 531 53.94 47.59 0.96
C TYR A 531 53.56 46.41 0.06
N LEU A 532 52.30 46.31 -0.38
CA LEU A 532 51.80 45.23 -1.23
C LEU A 532 52.47 45.18 -2.61
N ARG A 533 52.94 46.32 -3.15
CA ARG A 533 53.72 46.38 -4.40
C ARG A 533 55.14 45.85 -4.25
N GLN A 534 55.71 45.90 -3.05
CA GLN A 534 57.11 45.53 -2.78
C GLN A 534 57.26 44.06 -2.36
N THR A 535 56.26 43.49 -1.70
CA THR A 535 56.28 42.08 -1.28
C THR A 535 55.84 41.13 -2.40
N ASN A 536 56.50 39.97 -2.48
CA ASN A 536 56.11 38.85 -3.35
C ASN A 536 55.50 37.68 -2.56
N GLN A 537 55.38 37.81 -1.24
CA GLN A 537 54.84 36.77 -0.35
C GLN A 537 53.36 36.96 -0.03
N VAL A 538 52.81 38.15 -0.26
CA VAL A 538 51.40 38.46 0.01
C VAL A 538 50.59 38.41 -1.28
N ILE A 539 49.47 37.69 -1.24
CA ILE A 539 48.46 37.67 -2.30
C ILE A 539 47.20 38.37 -1.79
N HIS A 540 46.79 39.42 -2.47
CA HIS A 540 45.61 40.21 -2.15
C HIS A 540 44.42 39.81 -3.03
N ILE A 541 43.19 40.05 -2.56
CA ILE A 541 41.98 39.72 -3.33
C ILE A 541 41.46 40.84 -4.22
N CYS A 542 40.74 40.44 -5.26
CA CYS A 542 39.79 41.26 -6.02
C CYS A 542 38.59 40.39 -6.46
N LYS A 543 37.53 40.99 -6.99
CA LYS A 543 36.36 40.26 -7.51
C LYS A 543 36.19 40.54 -8.99
N VAL A 544 36.23 39.48 -9.80
CA VAL A 544 35.96 39.58 -11.24
C VAL A 544 34.48 39.85 -11.46
N SER A 545 34.18 40.67 -12.46
CA SER A 545 32.83 41.08 -12.82
C SER A 545 32.02 39.91 -13.38
N SER A 546 30.73 39.94 -13.16
CA SER A 546 29.74 39.00 -13.68
C SER A 546 28.53 39.75 -14.26
N GLU A 547 27.59 39.04 -14.89
CA GLU A 547 26.37 39.67 -15.44
C GLU A 547 25.55 40.40 -14.37
N SER A 548 25.62 39.96 -13.11
CA SER A 548 24.87 40.53 -11.98
C SER A 548 25.71 41.40 -11.05
N ASP A 549 27.03 41.52 -11.26
CA ASP A 549 27.95 42.18 -10.31
C ASP A 549 29.10 42.86 -11.07
N GLN A 550 29.32 44.15 -10.82
CA GLN A 550 30.40 44.93 -11.44
C GLN A 550 31.80 44.47 -10.99
N GLY A 551 31.90 43.62 -9.96
CA GLY A 551 33.16 43.19 -9.39
C GLY A 551 33.74 44.24 -8.43
N THR A 552 34.93 43.96 -7.91
CA THR A 552 35.59 44.78 -6.89
C THR A 552 37.06 44.86 -7.22
N ALA A 553 37.58 46.08 -7.35
CA ALA A 553 38.99 46.32 -7.62
C ALA A 553 39.86 45.96 -6.40
N SER A 554 41.15 45.73 -6.64
CA SER A 554 42.18 45.91 -5.61
C SER A 554 42.87 47.27 -5.83
N PHE A 555 43.90 47.58 -5.05
CA PHE A 555 44.69 48.80 -5.27
C PHE A 555 45.27 48.84 -6.69
N PRO A 556 45.42 50.04 -7.30
CA PRO A 556 46.07 50.20 -8.59
C PRO A 556 47.51 49.66 -8.59
N ASP A 557 47.98 49.25 -9.77
CA ASP A 557 49.36 48.80 -10.07
C ASP A 557 49.90 47.61 -9.26
N ILE A 558 49.04 46.81 -8.61
CA ILE A 558 49.48 45.54 -8.03
C ILE A 558 49.68 44.51 -9.16
N PRO A 559 50.84 43.81 -9.24
CA PRO A 559 51.05 42.76 -10.21
C PRO A 559 50.00 41.65 -10.10
N TRP A 560 49.48 41.16 -11.23
CA TRP A 560 48.44 40.11 -11.21
C TRP A 560 48.91 38.81 -10.53
N GLN A 561 50.22 38.55 -10.46
CA GLN A 561 50.79 37.41 -9.75
C GLN A 561 50.70 37.50 -8.22
N ASN A 562 50.41 38.70 -7.69
CA ASN A 562 50.14 38.97 -6.27
C ASN A 562 48.65 39.24 -6.04
N LEU A 563 47.81 38.95 -7.04
CA LEU A 563 46.35 39.04 -6.95
C LEU A 563 45.72 37.68 -7.20
N GLY A 564 44.69 37.36 -6.41
CA GLY A 564 43.82 36.22 -6.64
C GLY A 564 42.36 36.63 -6.52
N PHE A 565 41.50 36.19 -7.42
CA PHE A 565 40.08 36.54 -7.32
C PHE A 565 39.38 35.69 -6.25
N SER A 566 38.36 36.24 -5.58
CA SER A 566 37.58 35.55 -4.54
C SER A 566 36.13 35.26 -4.95
N ASN A 567 35.84 35.25 -6.26
CA ASN A 567 34.56 34.81 -6.81
C ASN A 567 34.19 33.39 -6.34
N VAL A 568 32.94 33.24 -5.90
CA VAL A 568 32.33 31.97 -5.51
C VAL A 568 31.13 31.67 -6.41
N LEU A 569 30.82 30.37 -6.60
CA LEU A 569 29.69 29.92 -7.42
C LEU A 569 28.74 29.06 -6.59
N VAL A 570 27.63 29.66 -6.15
CA VAL A 570 26.58 28.94 -5.39
C VAL A 570 25.65 28.15 -6.32
N ASP A 571 25.12 27.03 -5.82
CA ASP A 571 24.20 26.16 -6.58
C ASP A 571 22.74 26.66 -6.54
N SER A 572 22.52 27.92 -6.90
CA SER A 572 21.17 28.50 -7.09
C SER A 572 21.18 29.38 -8.34
N GLN A 573 20.17 29.22 -9.19
CA GLN A 573 20.11 29.98 -10.45
C GLN A 573 19.70 31.44 -10.24
N ASN A 574 19.08 31.79 -9.09
CA ASN A 574 18.48 33.12 -8.89
C ASN A 574 18.63 33.69 -7.46
N THR A 575 19.36 33.02 -6.56
CA THR A 575 19.57 33.53 -5.19
C THR A 575 21.00 33.34 -4.73
N GLU A 576 21.56 34.30 -4.00
CA GLU A 576 22.86 34.17 -3.30
C GLU A 576 22.82 33.16 -2.13
N THR A 577 21.77 32.34 -2.03
CA THR A 577 21.45 31.49 -0.87
C THR A 577 21.59 29.99 -1.14
N GLY A 578 22.21 29.60 -2.27
CA GLY A 578 22.46 28.20 -2.59
C GLY A 578 23.71 27.63 -1.89
N PRO A 579 23.79 26.31 -1.67
CA PRO A 579 25.01 25.73 -1.11
C PRO A 579 26.19 25.82 -2.09
N LEU A 580 27.37 26.09 -1.56
CA LEU A 580 28.63 26.10 -2.29
C LEU A 580 29.20 24.68 -2.33
N ARG A 581 29.25 24.09 -3.53
CA ARG A 581 29.81 22.73 -3.75
C ARG A 581 30.97 22.71 -4.74
N ARG A 582 31.25 23.85 -5.37
CA ARG A 582 32.20 24.00 -6.46
C ARG A 582 33.16 25.14 -6.13
N GLN A 583 34.39 25.02 -6.59
CA GLN A 583 35.37 26.10 -6.55
C GLN A 583 35.85 26.43 -7.96
N LEU A 584 36.09 27.72 -8.20
CA LEU A 584 36.75 28.22 -9.40
C LEU A 584 38.26 28.13 -9.22
N LEU A 585 38.95 27.63 -10.24
CA LEU A 585 40.42 27.62 -10.25
C LEU A 585 40.98 28.75 -11.12
N TYR A 586 40.38 28.91 -12.29
CA TYR A 586 40.80 29.85 -13.32
C TYR A 586 39.56 30.38 -14.04
N GLN A 587 39.58 31.64 -14.46
CA GLN A 587 38.55 32.16 -15.37
C GLN A 587 39.12 33.21 -16.33
N LYS A 588 38.50 33.31 -17.50
CA LYS A 588 38.82 34.37 -18.44
C LYS A 588 38.25 35.69 -17.91
N VAL A 589 39.14 36.64 -17.67
CA VAL A 589 38.77 37.97 -17.17
C VAL A 589 38.19 38.83 -18.30
N PRO A 590 36.97 39.38 -18.16
CA PRO A 590 36.42 40.34 -19.11
C PRO A 590 37.25 41.63 -19.12
N SER A 591 37.44 42.26 -20.29
CA SER A 591 38.26 43.49 -20.41
C SER A 591 37.76 44.67 -19.57
N ILE A 592 36.47 44.69 -19.22
CA ILE A 592 35.86 45.73 -18.38
C ILE A 592 36.01 45.46 -16.88
N SER A 593 36.52 44.28 -16.49
CA SER A 593 36.56 43.89 -15.09
C SER A 593 37.65 44.60 -14.32
N PRO A 594 37.38 45.09 -13.08
CA PRO A 594 38.38 45.77 -12.27
C PRO A 594 39.43 44.81 -11.66
N CYS A 595 39.24 43.49 -11.80
CA CYS A 595 40.12 42.47 -11.25
C CYS A 595 40.93 41.82 -12.38
N PRO A 596 42.26 42.09 -12.49
CA PRO A 596 43.05 41.69 -13.65
C PRO A 596 43.56 40.24 -13.59
N THR A 597 43.42 39.57 -12.45
CA THR A 597 43.97 38.23 -12.24
C THR A 597 43.04 37.13 -12.76
N PRO A 598 43.55 36.15 -13.52
CA PRO A 598 42.74 35.06 -14.03
C PRO A 598 42.68 33.86 -13.10
N TYR A 599 43.34 33.89 -11.94
CA TYR A 599 43.40 32.78 -10.97
C TYR A 599 42.72 33.14 -9.66
N ALA A 600 42.07 32.15 -9.06
CA ALA A 600 41.46 32.30 -7.75
C ALA A 600 42.51 32.43 -6.64
N LEU A 601 42.15 33.06 -5.51
CA LEU A 601 43.03 33.25 -4.35
C LEU A 601 43.65 31.93 -3.88
N ASN A 602 42.82 30.93 -3.62
CA ASN A 602 43.24 29.60 -3.21
C ASN A 602 44.24 28.94 -4.18
N VAL A 603 44.10 29.16 -5.49
CA VAL A 603 45.03 28.65 -6.51
C VAL A 603 46.36 29.37 -6.48
N GLN A 604 46.36 30.71 -6.40
CA GLN A 604 47.59 31.50 -6.33
C GLN A 604 48.40 31.15 -5.08
N LEU A 605 47.74 30.96 -3.93
CA LEU A 605 48.38 30.52 -2.69
C LEU A 605 49.00 29.13 -2.85
N ALA A 606 48.28 28.20 -3.47
CA ALA A 606 48.79 26.87 -3.74
C ALA A 606 49.99 26.90 -4.71
N PHE A 607 49.96 27.71 -5.76
CA PHE A 607 51.07 27.89 -6.69
C PHE A 607 52.33 28.40 -5.99
N ARG A 608 52.21 29.43 -5.15
CA ARG A 608 53.35 29.97 -4.39
C ARG A 608 53.93 28.95 -3.42
N TYR A 609 53.06 28.21 -2.73
CA TYR A 609 53.49 27.14 -1.84
C TYR A 609 54.25 26.05 -2.62
N LEU A 610 53.68 25.55 -3.72
CA LEU A 610 54.24 24.47 -4.53
C LEU A 610 55.49 24.87 -5.32
N ALA A 611 55.63 26.14 -5.69
CA ALA A 611 56.81 26.65 -6.41
C ALA A 611 58.11 26.44 -5.62
N ALA A 612 58.06 26.57 -4.29
CA ALA A 612 59.21 26.28 -3.44
C ALA A 612 59.52 24.77 -3.31
N GLU A 613 58.61 23.88 -3.74
CA GLU A 613 58.87 22.44 -3.96
C GLU A 613 59.27 22.17 -5.43
N THR A 614 59.59 23.20 -6.23
CA THR A 614 59.89 23.12 -7.67
C THR A 614 58.73 22.60 -8.55
N ILE A 615 57.49 22.65 -8.04
CA ILE A 615 56.30 22.23 -8.76
C ILE A 615 55.65 23.47 -9.41
N LEU A 616 55.67 23.52 -10.74
CA LEU A 616 55.12 24.63 -11.53
C LEU A 616 53.79 24.24 -12.22
N PRO A 617 52.85 25.18 -12.38
CA PRO A 617 51.60 24.94 -13.10
C PRO A 617 51.85 24.70 -14.58
N LYS A 618 51.21 23.65 -15.12
CA LYS A 618 51.16 23.34 -16.55
C LYS A 618 49.70 23.25 -16.98
N PHE A 619 49.43 23.46 -18.27
CA PHE A 619 48.10 23.29 -18.83
C PHE A 619 48.12 22.19 -19.88
N THR A 620 47.14 21.29 -19.81
CA THR A 620 47.03 20.18 -20.75
C THR A 620 46.68 20.67 -22.15
N ALA A 621 47.37 20.15 -23.18
CA ALA A 621 47.20 20.61 -24.56
C ALA A 621 45.79 20.37 -25.15
N LYS A 622 45.08 19.33 -24.66
CA LYS A 622 43.80 18.91 -25.23
C LYS A 622 42.61 19.75 -24.74
N ASN A 623 42.57 20.06 -23.44
CA ASN A 623 41.41 20.68 -22.80
C ASN A 623 41.76 21.96 -22.02
N GLY A 624 43.04 22.34 -21.93
CA GLY A 624 43.46 23.49 -21.14
C GLY A 624 43.30 23.30 -19.62
N ASN A 625 43.12 22.07 -19.14
CA ASN A 625 43.00 21.80 -17.70
C ASN A 625 44.33 22.08 -17.00
N LEU A 626 44.27 22.74 -15.84
CA LEU A 626 45.38 22.88 -14.91
C LEU A 626 45.94 21.51 -14.48
N GLN A 627 47.26 21.37 -14.57
CA GLN A 627 48.04 20.24 -14.12
C GLN A 627 49.15 20.71 -13.18
N LEU A 628 49.25 20.07 -12.01
CA LEU A 628 50.31 20.27 -11.04
C LEU A 628 50.96 18.92 -10.75
N LYS A 629 52.25 18.79 -11.05
CA LYS A 629 52.96 17.50 -11.01
C LYS A 629 52.23 16.46 -11.88
N ASP A 630 51.76 15.37 -11.27
CA ASP A 630 51.05 14.28 -11.95
C ASP A 630 49.51 14.40 -11.84
N VAL A 631 49.02 15.43 -11.13
CA VAL A 631 47.60 15.62 -10.85
C VAL A 631 46.98 16.57 -11.87
N ILE A 632 45.92 16.12 -12.53
CA ILE A 632 45.14 16.91 -13.49
C ILE A 632 43.83 17.32 -12.81
N PHE A 633 43.59 18.62 -12.72
CA PHE A 633 42.35 19.18 -12.22
C PHE A 633 41.35 19.24 -13.38
N THR A 634 40.63 18.16 -13.61
CA THR A 634 39.66 18.08 -14.72
C THR A 634 38.48 19.03 -14.48
N ASP A 635 38.21 19.89 -15.45
CA ASP A 635 37.05 20.79 -15.42
C ASP A 635 35.71 20.04 -15.35
N LEU A 636 34.74 20.61 -14.65
CA LEU A 636 33.37 20.11 -14.61
C LEU A 636 32.69 20.39 -15.96
N ASN A 637 32.20 19.34 -16.61
CA ASN A 637 31.40 19.45 -17.84
C ASN A 637 29.97 19.96 -17.51
N PRO A 638 29.33 20.77 -18.37
CA PRO A 638 27.95 21.24 -18.21
C PRO A 638 26.88 20.20 -17.79
N ARG A 639 27.14 18.89 -18.00
CA ARG A 639 26.29 17.78 -17.55
C ARG A 639 27.02 16.76 -16.64
N ALA A 640 27.96 17.23 -15.84
CA ALA A 640 28.79 16.39 -14.99
C ALA A 640 28.05 15.99 -13.70
N GLY A 641 27.91 14.68 -13.46
CA GLY A 641 27.24 14.16 -12.27
C GLY A 641 25.78 14.60 -12.19
N GLY A 642 25.33 15.03 -11.02
CA GLY A 642 23.96 15.50 -10.79
C GLY A 642 23.62 16.85 -11.44
N TYR A 643 24.61 17.58 -11.98
CA TYR A 643 24.35 18.88 -12.61
C TYR A 643 23.84 18.72 -14.05
N GLN A 644 22.75 19.41 -14.37
CA GLN A 644 22.16 19.44 -15.72
C GLN A 644 22.08 20.85 -16.28
N ARG A 645 21.96 21.85 -15.39
CA ARG A 645 22.01 23.28 -15.71
C ARG A 645 22.75 24.03 -14.61
N TYR A 646 23.92 24.59 -14.94
CA TYR A 646 24.70 25.44 -14.02
C TYR A 646 25.55 26.45 -14.80
N ASP A 647 26.08 27.44 -14.07
CA ASP A 647 27.02 28.42 -14.60
C ASP A 647 28.38 27.78 -14.93
N PHE A 648 28.72 27.66 -16.21
CA PHE A 648 29.94 27.01 -16.71
C PHE A 648 31.12 27.97 -16.93
N ARG A 649 31.11 29.15 -16.30
CA ARG A 649 32.22 30.12 -16.41
C ARG A 649 33.48 29.62 -15.72
N GLY A 650 34.62 29.75 -16.40
CA GLY A 650 35.92 29.35 -15.86
C GLY A 650 36.06 27.85 -15.63
N GLN A 651 37.27 27.44 -15.24
CA GLN A 651 37.59 26.07 -14.86
C GLN A 651 37.12 25.82 -13.43
N GLN A 652 36.22 24.86 -13.25
CA GLN A 652 35.56 24.52 -11.99
C GLN A 652 35.82 23.08 -11.59
N ILE A 653 35.97 22.83 -10.30
CA ILE A 653 36.02 21.48 -9.73
C ILE A 653 35.08 21.37 -8.53
N LEU A 654 34.69 20.15 -8.17
CA LEU A 654 33.97 19.89 -6.93
C LEU A 654 34.87 20.20 -5.73
N LEU A 655 34.31 20.92 -4.77
CA LEU A 655 34.97 21.24 -3.52
C LEU A 655 34.90 20.02 -2.61
N ASN A 656 36.03 19.36 -2.45
CA ASN A 656 36.24 18.24 -1.55
C ASN A 656 36.55 18.79 -0.15
N TYR A 657 35.51 19.29 0.54
CA TYR A 657 35.60 19.74 1.93
C TYR A 657 36.26 18.67 2.79
N ARG A 658 37.16 19.09 3.67
CA ARG A 658 37.81 18.18 4.61
C ARG A 658 36.86 17.93 5.77
N ALA A 659 36.71 16.69 6.20
CA ALA A 659 35.81 16.33 7.31
C ALA A 659 36.35 16.73 8.71
N ALA A 660 37.24 17.72 8.77
CA ALA A 660 37.84 18.26 10.00
C ALA A 660 37.17 19.59 10.36
N GLN A 661 36.74 19.75 11.60
CA GLN A 661 36.18 20.99 12.14
C GLN A 661 36.92 21.29 13.46
N PRO A 662 37.88 22.24 13.50
CA PRO A 662 38.28 23.17 12.44
C PRO A 662 39.18 22.55 11.34
N ILE A 663 39.26 23.21 10.17
CA ILE A 663 40.08 22.80 9.01
C ILE A 663 41.58 22.92 9.24
N ALA A 664 42.00 23.96 9.95
CA ALA A 664 43.39 24.34 10.20
C ALA A 664 43.48 24.96 11.60
N GLN A 665 44.70 25.07 12.13
CA GLN A 665 44.92 25.86 13.34
C GLN A 665 44.56 27.33 13.07
N SER A 666 43.97 28.01 14.05
CA SER A 666 43.58 29.41 13.94
C SER A 666 44.04 30.23 15.13
N VAL A 667 44.35 31.50 14.88
CA VAL A 667 44.68 32.55 15.85
C VAL A 667 43.88 33.80 15.54
N THR A 668 43.75 34.71 16.49
CA THR A 668 43.06 36.00 16.28
C THR A 668 44.02 37.10 15.81
N LEU A 669 43.49 38.18 15.23
CA LEU A 669 44.28 39.38 14.91
C LEU A 669 45.02 39.90 16.15
N THR A 670 44.30 40.06 17.27
CA THR A 670 44.86 40.55 18.54
C THR A 670 46.01 39.68 19.03
N GLU A 671 45.87 38.36 19.01
CA GLU A 671 46.94 37.43 19.44
C GLU A 671 48.23 37.64 18.65
N VAL A 672 48.15 37.82 17.33
CA VAL A 672 49.33 38.08 16.50
C VAL A 672 49.93 39.46 16.82
N LEU A 673 49.10 40.50 16.94
CA LEU A 673 49.57 41.84 17.28
C LEU A 673 50.15 41.93 18.69
N GLN A 674 49.76 41.06 19.61
CA GLN A 674 50.30 41.00 20.97
C GLN A 674 51.47 40.00 21.13
N ASN A 675 51.97 39.41 20.04
CA ASN A 675 53.02 38.38 20.03
C ASN A 675 52.65 37.11 20.84
N GLN A 676 51.37 36.78 20.94
CA GLN A 676 50.84 35.59 21.62
C GLN A 676 50.70 34.39 20.66
N ILE A 677 51.60 34.28 19.69
CA ILE A 677 51.61 33.23 18.67
C ILE A 677 52.95 32.50 18.68
N ASN A 678 52.91 31.17 18.58
CA ASN A 678 54.12 30.37 18.42
C ASN A 678 54.66 30.54 16.98
N PRO A 679 55.92 30.99 16.77
CA PRO A 679 56.49 31.15 15.43
C PRO A 679 56.47 29.89 14.56
N GLN A 680 56.47 28.69 15.19
CA GLN A 680 56.38 27.41 14.47
C GLN A 680 55.02 27.17 13.80
N TRP A 681 53.98 27.91 14.21
CA TRP A 681 52.67 27.89 13.56
C TRP A 681 52.64 28.73 12.29
N VAL A 682 53.64 29.58 12.05
CA VAL A 682 53.72 30.46 10.86
C VAL A 682 54.77 29.96 9.87
N LYS A 683 55.91 29.52 10.38
CA LYS A 683 57.07 29.15 9.57
C LYS A 683 56.76 28.10 8.50
N ASN A 684 57.10 28.39 7.24
CA ASN A 684 56.91 27.51 6.08
C ASN A 684 55.44 27.07 5.84
N ARG A 685 54.47 27.87 6.28
CA ARG A 685 53.03 27.61 6.11
C ARG A 685 52.35 28.63 5.22
N VAL A 686 51.16 28.28 4.72
CA VAL A 686 50.22 29.22 4.10
C VAL A 686 49.45 29.90 5.21
N ILE A 687 49.49 31.22 5.25
CA ILE A 687 48.73 32.02 6.22
C ILE A 687 47.55 32.64 5.50
N LEU A 688 46.35 32.48 6.03
CA LEU A 688 45.12 33.07 5.49
C LEU A 688 44.56 34.06 6.50
N ILE A 689 44.48 35.33 6.12
CA ILE A 689 43.98 36.41 6.96
C ILE A 689 42.62 36.83 6.42
N GLY A 690 41.59 36.85 7.27
CA GLY A 690 40.26 37.29 6.85
C GLY A 690 39.29 37.46 8.01
N VAL A 691 38.10 37.95 7.67
CA VAL A 691 37.06 38.26 8.63
C VAL A 691 36.20 37.05 8.93
N THR A 692 36.01 36.74 10.21
CA THR A 692 35.08 35.68 10.65
C THR A 692 33.98 36.19 11.58
N ALA A 693 33.91 37.51 11.80
CA ALA A 693 32.86 38.16 12.57
C ALA A 693 31.48 37.95 11.95
N THR A 694 30.46 37.81 12.81
CA THR A 694 29.05 37.65 12.40
C THR A 694 28.44 38.93 11.86
N SER A 695 28.94 40.09 12.27
CA SER A 695 28.53 41.44 11.87
C SER A 695 28.84 41.74 10.40
N ILE A 696 29.75 40.97 9.78
CA ILE A 696 30.13 41.11 8.37
C ILE A 696 29.59 39.91 7.59
N LYS A 697 28.83 40.21 6.52
CA LYS A 697 28.18 39.21 5.67
C LYS A 697 29.19 38.54 4.75
N ASP A 698 29.85 37.50 5.25
CA ASP A 698 30.75 36.60 4.52
C ASP A 698 30.53 35.14 4.97
N SER A 699 29.27 34.70 4.98
CA SER A 699 28.91 33.31 5.26
C SER A 699 28.22 32.69 4.06
N PHE A 700 28.50 31.41 3.84
CA PHE A 700 27.93 30.63 2.75
C PHE A 700 27.40 29.31 3.29
N SER A 701 26.31 28.85 2.68
CA SER A 701 25.77 27.51 2.94
C SER A 701 26.70 26.46 2.32
N THR A 702 27.03 25.41 3.06
CA THR A 702 27.89 24.30 2.61
C THR A 702 27.30 22.95 3.03
N PRO A 703 27.82 21.82 2.55
CA PRO A 703 27.39 20.50 3.01
C PRO A 703 27.50 20.28 4.53
N TYR A 704 28.39 21.01 5.22
CA TYR A 704 28.57 20.97 6.68
C TYR A 704 27.82 22.08 7.44
N GLY A 705 26.97 22.87 6.76
CA GLY A 705 26.26 24.02 7.33
C GLY A 705 26.84 25.36 6.88
N GLU A 706 26.53 26.43 7.62
CA GLU A 706 27.08 27.77 7.35
C GLU A 706 28.59 27.81 7.63
N MET A 707 29.38 28.32 6.69
CA MET A 707 30.84 28.43 6.79
C MET A 707 31.31 29.81 6.32
N ARG A 708 32.39 30.32 6.92
CA ARG A 708 32.96 31.63 6.56
C ARG A 708 33.76 31.56 5.25
N GLY A 709 33.78 32.64 4.47
CA GLY A 709 34.53 32.74 3.22
C GLY A 709 36.00 32.36 3.39
N LEU A 710 36.64 32.86 4.45
CA LEU A 710 38.02 32.52 4.82
C LEU A 710 38.26 31.00 4.96
N GLU A 711 37.33 30.28 5.59
CA GLU A 711 37.43 28.83 5.81
C GLU A 711 37.23 28.05 4.50
N ILE A 712 36.36 28.55 3.62
CA ILE A 712 36.16 27.99 2.28
C ILE A 712 37.43 28.13 1.43
N GLN A 713 38.09 29.30 1.48
CA GLN A 713 39.39 29.50 0.82
C GLN A 713 40.44 28.53 1.37
N ALA A 714 40.47 28.32 2.69
CA ALA A 714 41.35 27.35 3.32
C ALA A 714 41.09 25.91 2.84
N HIS A 715 39.82 25.50 2.71
CA HIS A 715 39.46 24.21 2.11
C HIS A 715 39.94 24.10 0.65
N GLY A 716 39.82 25.16 -0.13
CA GLY A 716 40.33 25.23 -1.50
C GLY A 716 41.84 25.01 -1.59
N VAL A 717 42.62 25.75 -0.79
CA VAL A 717 44.08 25.59 -0.72
C VAL A 717 44.44 24.18 -0.23
N SER A 718 43.82 23.72 0.86
CA SER A 718 44.05 22.37 1.40
C SER A 718 43.78 21.29 0.36
N GLN A 719 42.70 21.41 -0.43
CA GLN A 719 42.38 20.45 -1.48
C GLN A 719 43.48 20.38 -2.55
N ILE A 720 43.95 21.53 -3.05
CA ILE A 720 44.99 21.57 -4.10
C ILE A 720 46.29 21.00 -3.56
N LEU A 721 46.74 21.45 -2.38
CA LEU A 721 47.99 20.97 -1.77
C LEU A 721 47.93 19.48 -1.44
N SER A 722 46.83 19.02 -0.85
CA SER A 722 46.68 17.60 -0.49
C SER A 722 46.59 16.70 -1.71
N ALA A 723 45.96 17.15 -2.80
CA ALA A 723 45.92 16.37 -4.03
C ALA A 723 47.32 16.19 -4.63
N VAL A 724 48.12 17.27 -4.67
CA VAL A 724 49.45 17.28 -5.30
C VAL A 724 50.53 16.60 -4.44
N LEU A 725 50.53 16.85 -3.13
CA LEU A 725 51.57 16.38 -2.21
C LEU A 725 51.21 15.04 -1.57
N ASP A 726 49.95 14.85 -1.18
CA ASP A 726 49.49 13.69 -0.39
C ASP A 726 48.68 12.68 -1.23
N GLN A 727 48.52 12.94 -2.54
CA GLN A 727 47.67 12.15 -3.44
C GLN A 727 46.21 12.03 -2.98
N ARG A 728 45.69 13.04 -2.25
CA ARG A 728 44.28 13.08 -1.83
C ARG A 728 43.37 13.09 -3.07
N PRO A 729 42.39 12.18 -3.18
CA PRO A 729 41.57 12.08 -4.39
C PRO A 729 40.72 13.33 -4.62
N LEU A 730 40.64 13.74 -5.88
CA LEU A 730 39.70 14.77 -6.34
C LEU A 730 38.35 14.10 -6.62
N ILE A 731 37.26 14.73 -6.18
CA ILE A 731 35.92 14.22 -6.48
C ILE A 731 35.62 14.51 -7.95
N GLN A 732 35.49 13.44 -8.73
CA GLN A 732 35.18 13.49 -10.15
C GLN A 732 33.90 12.71 -10.42
N PRO A 733 32.92 13.29 -11.13
CA PRO A 733 31.78 12.55 -11.63
C PRO A 733 32.20 11.56 -12.72
N GLY A 734 31.40 10.52 -12.89
CA GLY A 734 31.55 9.61 -14.01
C GLY A 734 31.38 10.33 -15.35
N ASN A 735 31.95 9.77 -16.42
CA ASN A 735 31.60 10.22 -17.76
C ASN A 735 30.15 9.81 -18.09
N PHE A 736 29.54 10.50 -19.05
CA PHE A 736 28.13 10.27 -19.42
C PHE A 736 27.79 8.79 -19.65
N TRP A 737 28.61 8.07 -20.42
CA TRP A 737 28.36 6.66 -20.74
C TRP A 737 28.53 5.73 -19.53
N SER A 738 29.51 5.99 -18.67
CA SER A 738 29.72 5.22 -17.44
C SER A 738 28.53 5.35 -16.49
N GLU A 739 27.94 6.54 -16.40
CA GLU A 739 26.75 6.76 -15.59
C GLU A 739 25.50 6.11 -16.20
N VAL A 740 25.35 6.15 -17.53
CA VAL A 740 24.27 5.45 -18.23
C VAL A 740 24.36 3.95 -18.00
N LEU A 741 25.55 3.36 -18.19
CA LEU A 741 25.78 1.92 -17.94
C LEU A 741 25.51 1.57 -16.48
N TRP A 742 25.88 2.44 -15.55
CA TRP A 742 25.63 2.26 -14.13
C TRP A 742 24.12 2.22 -13.78
N ILE A 743 23.35 3.17 -14.30
CA ILE A 743 21.89 3.22 -14.12
C ILE A 743 21.22 1.99 -14.75
N CYS A 744 21.65 1.62 -15.96
CA CYS A 744 21.19 0.40 -16.64
C CYS A 744 21.49 -0.86 -15.81
N GLY A 745 22.68 -0.95 -15.23
CA GLY A 745 23.07 -2.05 -14.35
C GLY A 745 22.19 -2.15 -13.10
N CYS A 746 21.91 -1.02 -12.44
CA CYS A 746 21.03 -0.98 -11.27
C CYS A 746 19.58 -1.38 -11.61
N SER A 747 19.07 -0.90 -12.76
CA SER A 747 17.76 -1.28 -13.30
C SER A 747 17.67 -2.78 -13.55
N PHE A 748 18.72 -3.36 -14.15
CA PHE A 748 18.83 -4.79 -14.43
C PHE A 748 18.89 -5.63 -13.14
N ILE A 749 19.71 -5.24 -12.16
CA ILE A 749 19.78 -5.89 -10.85
C ILE A 749 18.41 -5.85 -10.16
N GLY A 750 17.71 -4.71 -10.18
CA GLY A 750 16.35 -4.60 -9.64
C GLY A 750 15.37 -5.57 -10.30
N GLY A 751 15.41 -5.69 -11.62
CA GLY A 751 14.59 -6.65 -12.38
C GLY A 751 14.91 -8.11 -12.03
N VAL A 752 16.20 -8.46 -11.93
CA VAL A 752 16.66 -9.79 -11.53
C VAL A 752 16.22 -10.14 -10.11
N LEU A 753 16.37 -9.23 -9.14
CA LEU A 753 15.95 -9.46 -7.75
C LEU A 753 14.44 -9.74 -7.63
N VAL A 754 13.62 -8.98 -8.35
CA VAL A 754 12.16 -9.15 -8.37
C VAL A 754 11.78 -10.51 -8.99
N GLN A 755 12.51 -10.96 -10.01
CA GLN A 755 12.25 -12.25 -10.67
C GLN A 755 12.75 -13.46 -9.87
N LEU A 756 13.92 -13.37 -9.24
CA LEU A 756 14.50 -14.48 -8.47
C LEU A 756 13.76 -14.74 -7.15
N ILE A 757 13.12 -13.72 -6.58
CA ILE A 757 12.45 -13.81 -5.29
C ILE A 757 10.93 -13.81 -5.50
N PRO A 758 10.25 -14.95 -5.36
CA PRO A 758 8.83 -15.07 -5.73
C PRO A 758 7.87 -14.47 -4.69
N LYS A 759 8.31 -14.32 -3.44
CA LYS A 759 7.46 -13.87 -2.32
C LYS A 759 7.60 -12.36 -2.12
N HIS A 760 6.49 -11.63 -2.22
CA HIS A 760 6.45 -10.17 -2.06
C HIS A 760 7.16 -9.58 -0.82
N PRO A 761 7.01 -10.10 0.41
CA PRO A 761 7.71 -9.51 1.56
C PRO A 761 9.24 -9.64 1.42
N TYR A 762 9.73 -10.74 0.87
CA TYR A 762 11.16 -10.97 0.64
C TYR A 762 11.69 -10.13 -0.52
N GLN A 763 10.86 -9.82 -1.53
CA GLN A 763 11.23 -8.85 -2.58
C GLN A 763 11.48 -7.46 -2.00
N ILE A 764 10.59 -6.99 -1.10
CA ILE A 764 10.76 -5.69 -0.44
C ILE A 764 12.06 -5.69 0.38
N LEU A 765 12.28 -6.73 1.18
CA LEU A 765 13.52 -6.87 1.96
C LEU A 765 14.78 -6.86 1.08
N ALA A 766 14.76 -7.57 -0.05
CA ALA A 766 15.89 -7.62 -0.97
C ALA A 766 16.15 -6.27 -1.66
N LEU A 767 15.10 -5.56 -2.07
CA LEU A 767 15.23 -4.20 -2.64
C LEU A 767 15.77 -3.22 -1.59
N CYS A 768 15.27 -3.26 -0.35
CA CYS A 768 15.81 -2.45 0.75
C CYS A 768 17.29 -2.76 1.02
N THR A 769 17.65 -4.04 1.04
CA THR A 769 19.04 -4.47 1.21
C THR A 769 19.92 -3.96 0.06
N ALA A 770 19.45 -4.06 -1.19
CA ALA A 770 20.16 -3.56 -2.36
C ALA A 770 20.34 -2.04 -2.34
N LEU A 771 19.35 -1.28 -1.84
CA LEU A 771 19.47 0.17 -1.64
C LEU A 771 20.51 0.54 -0.58
N VAL A 772 20.57 -0.21 0.53
CA VAL A 772 21.61 -0.03 1.57
C VAL A 772 22.99 -0.32 0.99
N LEU A 773 23.14 -1.43 0.25
CA LEU A 773 24.40 -1.78 -0.42
C LEU A 773 24.81 -0.73 -1.47
N LEU A 774 23.87 -0.23 -2.26
CA LEU A 774 24.10 0.83 -3.24
C LEU A 774 24.56 2.14 -2.58
N SER A 775 23.97 2.49 -1.44
CA SER A 775 24.33 3.68 -0.65
C SER A 775 25.70 3.51 0.02
N GLY A 776 26.02 2.31 0.52
CA GLY A 776 27.35 1.99 1.04
C GLY A 776 28.42 2.02 -0.05
N LEU A 777 28.14 1.47 -1.22
CA LEU A 777 29.05 1.47 -2.36
C LEU A 777 29.29 2.88 -2.90
N SER A 778 28.25 3.72 -2.96
CA SER A 778 28.40 5.12 -3.38
C SER A 778 29.26 5.92 -2.41
N LEU A 779 29.15 5.67 -1.10
CA LEU A 779 30.04 6.26 -0.10
C LEU A 779 31.50 5.81 -0.28
N ILE A 780 31.74 4.51 -0.47
CA ILE A 780 33.09 3.96 -0.68
C ILE A 780 33.73 4.57 -1.95
N LEU A 781 32.99 4.61 -3.05
CA LEU A 781 33.47 5.21 -4.30
C LEU A 781 33.75 6.71 -4.14
N LEU A 782 32.90 7.44 -3.41
CA LEU A 782 33.11 8.87 -3.14
C LEU A 782 34.39 9.12 -2.33
N ILE A 783 34.69 8.28 -1.34
CA ILE A 783 35.94 8.35 -0.56
C ILE A 783 37.17 8.19 -1.47
N HIS A 784 37.06 7.39 -2.52
CA HIS A 784 38.11 7.22 -3.54
C HIS A 784 38.07 8.28 -4.67
N GLY A 785 37.19 9.28 -4.57
CA GLY A 785 37.07 10.37 -5.54
C GLY A 785 36.09 10.14 -6.68
N TYR A 786 35.31 9.05 -6.67
CA TYR A 786 34.33 8.78 -7.73
C TYR A 786 32.90 9.10 -7.27
N TRP A 787 32.27 10.07 -7.91
CA TRP A 787 30.86 10.40 -7.66
C TRP A 787 29.94 9.68 -8.66
N ILE A 788 29.10 8.78 -8.13
CA ILE A 788 28.10 8.03 -8.91
C ILE A 788 26.67 8.54 -8.66
N PRO A 789 25.75 8.40 -9.65
CA PRO A 789 24.39 8.92 -9.55
C PRO A 789 23.50 8.04 -8.64
N LEU A 790 23.60 8.24 -7.32
CA LEU A 790 22.89 7.43 -6.31
C LEU A 790 21.36 7.47 -6.50
N ILE A 791 20.77 8.65 -6.64
CA ILE A 791 19.31 8.82 -6.71
C ILE A 791 18.72 8.21 -7.99
N PRO A 792 19.21 8.51 -9.21
CA PRO A 792 18.75 7.85 -10.42
C PRO A 792 18.89 6.32 -10.35
N SER A 793 19.99 5.83 -9.77
CA SER A 793 20.23 4.38 -9.60
C SER A 793 19.24 3.73 -8.65
N ALA A 794 18.91 4.40 -7.53
CA ALA A 794 17.92 3.94 -6.57
C ALA A 794 16.51 3.90 -7.17
N ILE A 795 16.12 4.94 -7.92
CA ILE A 795 14.84 5.00 -8.65
C ILE A 795 14.78 3.87 -9.67
N ALA A 796 15.83 3.68 -10.47
CA ALA A 796 15.91 2.61 -11.47
C ALA A 796 15.74 1.22 -10.82
N LEU A 797 16.39 0.99 -9.68
CA LEU A 797 16.32 -0.28 -8.95
C LEU A 797 14.90 -0.58 -8.43
N VAL A 798 14.17 0.43 -7.93
CA VAL A 798 12.82 0.26 -7.38
C VAL A 798 11.74 0.19 -8.48
N CYS A 799 11.85 1.02 -9.52
CA CYS A 799 10.87 1.09 -10.61
C CYS A 799 10.82 -0.20 -11.45
N SER A 800 11.86 -1.02 -11.44
CA SER A 800 11.86 -2.36 -12.08
C SER A 800 10.74 -3.26 -11.54
N LYS A 801 10.36 -3.14 -10.26
CA LYS A 801 9.22 -3.88 -9.69
C LYS A 801 7.88 -3.46 -10.30
N GLY A 802 7.66 -2.16 -10.42
CA GLY A 802 6.40 -1.59 -10.93
C GLY A 802 6.19 -1.91 -12.41
N THR A 803 7.25 -1.83 -13.22
CA THR A 803 7.20 -2.16 -14.65
C THR A 803 6.99 -3.65 -14.92
N LEU A 804 7.60 -4.54 -14.13
CA LEU A 804 7.32 -5.99 -14.21
C LEU A 804 5.87 -6.32 -13.81
N ALA A 805 5.34 -5.65 -12.78
CA ALA A 805 3.94 -5.81 -12.38
C ALA A 805 2.98 -5.32 -13.49
N LEU A 806 3.24 -4.14 -14.08
CA LEU A 806 2.48 -3.60 -15.19
C LEU A 806 2.54 -4.51 -16.42
N TYR A 807 3.73 -4.98 -16.80
CA TYR A 807 3.90 -5.95 -17.90
C TYR A 807 3.10 -7.23 -17.64
N SER A 808 3.17 -7.77 -16.42
CA SER A 808 2.41 -8.96 -16.05
C SER A 808 0.90 -8.74 -16.05
N PHE A 809 0.44 -7.51 -15.80
CA PHE A 809 -0.98 -7.12 -15.86
C PHE A 809 -1.43 -7.01 -17.33
N VAL A 810 -0.70 -6.24 -18.15
CA VAL A 810 -1.00 -6.04 -19.58
C VAL A 810 -0.95 -7.35 -20.37
N VAL A 811 -0.03 -8.26 -20.04
CA VAL A 811 0.05 -9.58 -20.70
C VAL A 811 -1.01 -10.57 -20.17
N ARG A 812 -1.61 -10.30 -19.00
CA ARG A 812 -2.69 -11.12 -18.43
C ARG A 812 -4.09 -10.74 -18.88
N GLU A 813 -4.29 -9.51 -19.36
CA GLU A 813 -5.54 -9.10 -20.00
C GLU A 813 -5.43 -9.30 -21.52
N PRO A 814 -6.01 -10.37 -22.10
CA PRO A 814 -6.35 -10.39 -23.52
C PRO A 814 -7.56 -9.50 -23.82
#